data_AF-L7CG59-F1
#
_entry.id   AF-L7CG59-F1
#
_cell.length_a   1.000
_cell.length_b   1.000
_cell.length_c   1.000
_cell.angle_alpha   90.00
_cell.angle_beta   90.00
_cell.angle_gamma   90.00
#
_symmetry.space_group_name_H-M   'P 1'
#
loop_
_entity.id
_entity.type
_entity.pdbx_description
1 polymer ?
#
loop_
_entity_poly.entity_id
_entity_poly.type
_entity_poly.pdbx_seq_one_letter_code
_entity_poly.pdbx_strand_id
1 'polypeptide(L)'
;MYAFASGFSGRPRTLGKLDKDEIIAQLELREKEDKAFWASPKIEATIAVELPFWMMLDSCQINVEVGDCPATATIHQKLVGFYDGEFCLDSRNNMVAVSLDGQVLTVSERRRLQSIKVITKRPMKTTIEFDVKVHKRVLVDWMRRNELPADSGSGVRAVNRSMQYMAALAYAHLPFVNRVISSYRSTSFDPFAFEVSEWDLPVWYIESESEFCVVGIMPYHSIDSPPSVAAFGSEDQHPYFSTNVGEVQAQCERELAPGKLQILDAKSLLIRGRYAESIRSAVTAIEVAVEARLVGLLRQSGRSDEEVYDELDDTKMNFFERMRRLQILLGRRVPGPHVFSDWMNDDPECPLLAPYLNGVRLLRELSWVRQIRHDVVHRGVSISIFDRGPALRAVETMTRLFQWLDPGSDFADESTRDYAYYGTLRGHFTEQASFTTAGVQMEERDIEDRDIVFPKQYLKEMYVNSLSAEDYDVDLFAAMTLAALDVALEDSDPTEVTSRLDHEQFVVRLRDRETLVFCLEAGTRLDQETVTRLIQRKRQAEIDSGRRLHALVFMANVQALVETEMPSRALLELIGSIELAGLTIVDCNRVLRSVFALDDLAWSKEMILERLLHHGYSDCMPGEYVGIGKVRRPLPKHSAVSVSVSAGREFERGDTLMFMSSNQVVEFVPLSIEIAHESVEKVTGPVDVGVGLPEGAVMPDTGWRVYRKRNVIA
;
A
#
# COMPACT_ATOMS: atom_id res chain seq x y z
N MET A 1 17.49 -8.10 10.77
CA MET A 1 17.03 -7.93 9.38
C MET A 1 16.53 -6.52 9.14
N TYR A 2 15.57 -6.00 9.93
CA TYR A 2 15.25 -4.55 9.99
C TYR A 2 16.50 -3.68 10.24
N ALA A 3 17.41 -4.11 11.13
CA ALA A 3 18.65 -3.41 11.46
C ALA A 3 19.56 -3.05 10.27
N PHE A 4 19.57 -3.84 9.19
CA PHE A 4 20.36 -3.54 7.99
C PHE A 4 19.70 -2.47 7.10
N ALA A 5 18.36 -2.44 7.08
CA ALA A 5 17.58 -1.43 6.34
C ALA A 5 17.48 -0.10 7.12
N SER A 6 17.48 -0.14 8.46
CA SER A 6 17.37 1.05 9.33
C SER A 6 18.71 1.57 9.86
N GLY A 7 19.85 1.08 9.36
CA GLY A 7 21.17 1.58 9.74
C GLY A 7 21.61 1.20 11.17
N PHE A 8 21.02 0.21 11.82
CA PHE A 8 21.60 -0.34 13.05
C PHE A 8 22.78 -1.25 12.70
N SER A 9 23.97 -0.67 12.66
CA SER A 9 25.25 -1.38 12.50
C SER A 9 25.82 -1.95 13.81
N GLY A 10 25.05 -1.90 14.90
CA GLY A 10 25.41 -2.61 16.12
C GLY A 10 25.01 -4.08 16.04
N ARG A 11 25.80 -4.97 16.65
CA ARG A 11 25.34 -6.29 17.12
C ARG A 11 23.89 -6.15 17.60
N PRO A 12 22.96 -7.08 17.32
CA PRO A 12 21.63 -7.04 17.89
C PRO A 12 21.75 -7.29 19.40
N ARG A 13 22.16 -6.28 20.16
CA ARG A 13 21.77 -6.15 21.55
C ARG A 13 20.25 -6.12 21.47
N THR A 14 19.62 -7.08 22.12
CA THR A 14 18.17 -7.11 22.36
C THR A 14 17.69 -5.67 22.57
N LEU A 15 16.92 -5.13 21.61
CA LEU A 15 16.27 -3.81 21.74
C LEU A 15 15.51 -3.72 23.07
N GLY A 16 15.02 -4.86 23.59
CA GLY A 16 14.45 -5.00 24.93
C GLY A 16 15.42 -4.87 26.13
N LYS A 17 16.67 -4.44 25.95
CA LYS A 17 17.63 -4.16 27.06
C LYS A 17 18.25 -2.77 27.03
N LEU A 18 17.91 -1.93 26.05
CA LEU A 18 18.37 -0.55 26.04
C LEU A 18 17.49 0.26 26.98
N ASP A 19 18.12 1.06 27.84
CA ASP A 19 17.39 2.02 28.66
C ASP A 19 16.68 3.03 27.75
N LYS A 20 15.51 3.53 28.17
CA LYS A 20 14.73 4.52 27.41
C LYS A 20 15.58 5.75 27.08
N ASP A 21 16.43 6.16 28.02
CA ASP A 21 17.34 7.30 27.85
C ASP A 21 18.44 7.03 26.80
N GLU A 22 18.92 5.78 26.69
CA GLU A 22 19.88 5.38 25.66
C GLU A 22 19.23 5.36 24.27
N ILE A 23 17.96 4.94 24.17
CA ILE A 23 17.18 4.99 22.93
C ILE A 23 16.99 6.44 22.49
N ILE A 24 16.56 7.32 23.39
CA ILE A 24 16.37 8.75 23.10
C ILE A 24 17.68 9.39 22.63
N ALA A 25 18.79 9.14 23.32
CA ALA A 25 20.09 9.68 22.94
C ALA A 25 20.57 9.20 21.55
N GLN A 26 20.28 7.93 21.19
CA GLN A 26 20.59 7.41 19.85
C GLN A 26 19.70 8.03 18.77
N LEU A 27 18.42 8.30 19.06
CA LEU A 27 17.50 8.97 18.15
C LEU A 27 17.91 10.44 17.92
N GLU A 28 18.25 11.18 18.98
CA GLU A 28 18.75 12.56 18.88
C GLU A 28 20.07 12.64 18.09
N LEU A 29 20.98 11.69 18.33
CA LEU A 29 22.22 11.60 17.57
C LEU A 29 21.92 11.35 16.08
N ARG A 30 20.99 10.45 15.77
CA ARG A 30 20.57 10.15 14.40
C ARG A 30 19.96 11.37 13.73
N GLU A 31 19.04 12.06 14.39
CA GLU A 31 18.43 13.28 13.85
C GLU A 31 19.49 14.37 13.55
N LYS A 32 20.48 14.51 14.43
CA LYS A 32 21.61 15.41 14.21
C LYS A 32 22.50 14.97 13.05
N GLU A 33 22.81 13.68 12.94
CA GLU A 33 23.55 13.10 11.82
C GLU A 33 22.79 13.33 10.50
N ASP A 34 21.46 13.20 10.53
CA ASP A 34 20.57 13.36 9.39
C ASP A 34 20.52 14.80 8.90
N LYS A 35 20.25 15.76 9.79
CA LYS A 35 20.30 17.20 9.46
C LYS A 35 21.67 17.60 8.90
N ALA A 36 22.75 17.08 9.48
CA ALA A 36 24.11 17.35 9.00
C ALA A 36 24.43 16.69 7.65
N PHE A 37 23.72 15.62 7.28
CA PHE A 37 23.86 14.99 5.97
C PHE A 37 23.22 15.82 4.88
N TRP A 38 21.96 16.23 5.08
CA TRP A 38 21.21 17.04 4.12
C TRP A 38 21.66 18.50 4.04
N ALA A 39 22.18 19.05 5.13
CA ALA A 39 22.80 20.39 5.12
C ALA A 39 24.13 20.44 4.36
N SER A 40 24.69 19.31 3.93
CA SER A 40 25.95 19.31 3.16
C SER A 40 25.75 19.94 1.77
N PRO A 41 26.71 20.75 1.27
CA PRO A 41 26.56 21.41 -0.01
C PRO A 41 26.46 20.38 -1.14
N LYS A 42 25.59 20.65 -2.12
CA LYS A 42 25.54 19.89 -3.38
C LYS A 42 26.74 20.29 -4.24
N ILE A 43 27.37 19.31 -4.88
CA ILE A 43 28.48 19.47 -5.82
C ILE A 43 28.09 18.86 -7.17
N GLU A 44 28.69 19.36 -8.24
CA GLU A 44 28.54 18.77 -9.57
C GLU A 44 29.25 17.43 -9.61
N ALA A 45 28.57 16.45 -10.20
CA ALA A 45 29.06 15.10 -10.43
C ALA A 45 28.42 14.56 -11.72
N THR A 46 28.92 13.42 -12.18
CA THR A 46 28.36 12.69 -13.30
C THR A 46 27.93 11.32 -12.80
N ILE A 47 26.69 10.93 -13.11
CA ILE A 47 26.23 9.56 -12.93
C ILE A 47 26.25 8.85 -14.27
N ALA A 48 26.74 7.63 -14.28
CA ALA A 48 26.98 6.89 -15.51
C ALA A 48 26.58 5.43 -15.35
N VAL A 49 26.19 4.82 -16.48
CA VAL A 49 25.77 3.43 -16.55
C VAL A 49 26.33 2.74 -17.79
N GLU A 50 26.92 1.56 -17.61
CA GLU A 50 27.28 0.66 -18.71
C GLU A 50 26.04 -0.15 -19.12
N LEU A 51 25.69 -0.15 -20.40
CA LEU A 51 24.60 -0.96 -20.94
C LEU A 51 25.01 -2.43 -21.14
N PRO A 52 24.05 -3.38 -21.13
CA PRO A 52 24.34 -4.79 -21.42
C PRO A 52 24.57 -5.06 -22.92
N PHE A 53 24.50 -4.06 -23.79
CA PHE A 53 24.72 -4.18 -25.24
C PHE A 53 25.46 -2.95 -25.79
N TRP A 54 25.88 -3.05 -27.05
CA TRP A 54 26.43 -1.93 -27.79
C TRP A 54 25.30 -1.25 -28.54
N MET A 55 25.15 0.06 -28.37
CA MET A 55 24.37 0.84 -29.32
C MET A 55 25.28 1.23 -30.47
N MET A 56 24.90 0.88 -31.70
CA MET A 56 25.69 1.11 -32.91
C MET A 56 25.62 2.58 -33.38
N LEU A 57 26.02 3.51 -32.51
CA LEU A 57 26.16 4.95 -32.81
C LEU A 57 27.50 5.50 -32.28
N ASP A 58 27.98 6.56 -32.91
CA ASP A 58 29.14 7.31 -32.43
C ASP A 58 28.85 8.00 -31.08
N SER A 59 29.89 8.32 -30.31
CA SER A 59 29.72 9.08 -29.07
C SER A 59 29.05 10.42 -29.36
N CYS A 60 27.97 10.74 -28.67
CA CYS A 60 27.15 11.93 -28.93
C CYS A 60 26.41 12.41 -27.67
N GLN A 61 25.78 13.57 -27.75
CA GLN A 61 24.87 14.07 -26.72
C GLN A 61 23.43 14.08 -27.24
N ILE A 62 22.51 13.61 -26.41
CA ILE A 62 21.08 13.53 -26.72
C ILE A 62 20.30 14.15 -25.56
N ASN A 63 19.40 15.08 -25.87
CA ASN A 63 18.47 15.61 -24.89
C ASN A 63 17.29 14.65 -24.74
N VAL A 64 16.96 14.30 -23.51
CA VAL A 64 15.85 13.44 -23.14
C VAL A 64 15.01 14.10 -22.06
N GLU A 65 13.74 13.70 -21.99
CA GLU A 65 12.79 14.26 -21.05
C GLU A 65 11.92 13.13 -20.50
N VAL A 66 11.69 13.17 -19.19
CA VAL A 66 10.80 12.25 -18.46
C VAL A 66 9.84 13.09 -17.63
N GLY A 67 8.56 13.10 -17.99
CA GLY A 67 7.61 14.07 -17.44
C GLY A 67 8.02 15.49 -17.87
N ASP A 68 8.13 16.40 -16.90
CA ASP A 68 8.63 17.78 -17.11
C ASP A 68 10.11 17.93 -16.70
N CYS A 69 10.85 16.83 -16.56
CA CYS A 69 12.23 16.79 -16.11
C CYS A 69 13.17 16.56 -17.31
N PRO A 70 13.90 17.59 -17.78
CA PRO A 70 14.87 17.46 -18.86
C PRO A 70 16.21 16.94 -18.34
N ALA A 71 16.91 16.16 -19.17
CA ALA A 71 18.28 15.74 -18.94
C ALA A 71 19.06 15.61 -20.27
N THR A 72 20.38 15.82 -20.21
CA THR A 72 21.28 15.57 -21.34
C THR A 72 22.01 14.27 -21.11
N ALA A 73 21.78 13.29 -21.97
CA ALA A 73 22.49 12.02 -21.99
C ALA A 73 23.73 12.13 -22.87
N THR A 74 24.92 11.97 -22.30
CA THR A 74 26.16 11.83 -23.07
C THR A 74 26.44 10.34 -23.27
N ILE A 75 26.48 9.91 -24.53
CA ILE A 75 26.71 8.51 -24.91
C ILE A 75 28.17 8.35 -25.26
N HIS A 76 28.83 7.39 -24.61
CA HIS A 76 30.23 7.07 -24.82
C HIS A 76 30.39 5.68 -25.40
N GLN A 77 31.25 5.59 -26.41
CA GLN A 77 31.80 4.34 -26.93
C GLN A 77 33.28 4.22 -26.55
N LYS A 78 33.78 2.98 -26.46
CA LYS A 78 35.21 2.67 -26.24
C LYS A 78 35.76 3.17 -24.90
N LEU A 79 34.94 3.19 -23.86
CA LEU A 79 35.45 3.34 -22.50
C LEU A 79 36.14 2.05 -22.04
N VAL A 80 37.12 2.22 -21.15
CA VAL A 80 37.86 1.13 -20.50
C VAL A 80 37.70 1.30 -18.99
N GLY A 81 37.18 0.26 -18.35
CA GLY A 81 37.13 0.16 -16.89
C GLY A 81 38.45 -0.41 -16.35
N PHE A 82 38.93 0.17 -15.26
CA PHE A 82 40.10 -0.27 -14.52
C PHE A 82 39.66 -0.91 -13.21
N TYR A 83 40.18 -2.09 -12.93
CA TYR A 83 39.76 -2.94 -11.81
C TYR A 83 40.95 -3.26 -10.90
N ASP A 84 40.73 -3.22 -9.60
CA ASP A 84 41.69 -3.67 -8.58
C ASP A 84 41.71 -5.21 -8.50
N GLY A 85 42.89 -5.79 -8.71
CA GLY A 85 43.13 -7.23 -8.66
C GLY A 85 43.40 -7.88 -10.01
N GLU A 86 43.68 -9.19 -9.96
CA GLU A 86 44.05 -10.01 -11.13
C GLU A 86 42.86 -10.38 -12.04
N PHE A 87 41.63 -10.27 -11.52
CA PHE A 87 40.43 -10.70 -12.22
C PHE A 87 39.34 -9.62 -12.17
N CYS A 88 38.56 -9.53 -13.25
CA CYS A 88 37.30 -8.82 -13.26
C CYS A 88 36.24 -9.76 -12.67
N LEU A 89 35.67 -9.38 -11.53
CA LEU A 89 34.60 -10.14 -10.86
C LEU A 89 33.24 -9.84 -11.50
N ASP A 90 32.26 -10.71 -11.26
CA ASP A 90 30.90 -10.53 -11.78
C ASP A 90 30.20 -9.35 -11.10
N SER A 91 30.44 -9.14 -9.80
CA SER A 91 29.94 -7.99 -9.04
C SER A 91 30.47 -6.64 -9.52
N ARG A 92 31.65 -6.64 -10.15
CA ARG A 92 32.38 -5.45 -10.64
C ARG A 92 32.63 -4.36 -9.58
N ASN A 93 32.45 -4.68 -8.29
CA ASN A 93 32.68 -3.77 -7.17
C ASN A 93 34.15 -3.37 -7.01
N ASN A 94 35.06 -4.10 -7.65
CA ASN A 94 36.49 -3.78 -7.69
C ASN A 94 36.87 -2.78 -8.78
N MET A 95 35.92 -2.20 -9.51
CA MET A 95 36.20 -1.11 -10.44
C MET A 95 36.60 0.17 -9.70
N VAL A 96 37.65 0.83 -10.16
CA VAL A 96 38.27 1.98 -9.47
C VAL A 96 38.36 3.25 -10.33
N ALA A 97 38.31 3.10 -11.65
CA ALA A 97 38.35 4.20 -12.60
C ALA A 97 37.78 3.78 -13.96
N VAL A 98 37.36 4.76 -14.74
CA VAL A 98 36.92 4.61 -16.14
C VAL A 98 37.65 5.67 -16.96
N SER A 99 38.12 5.33 -18.16
CA SER A 99 38.67 6.31 -19.10
C SER A 99 38.40 5.92 -20.55
N LEU A 100 38.51 6.87 -21.47
CA LEU A 100 38.53 6.58 -22.90
C LEU A 100 39.78 5.76 -23.27
N ASP A 101 39.61 4.77 -24.14
CA ASP A 101 40.72 3.95 -24.62
C ASP A 101 41.78 4.81 -25.32
N GLY A 102 43.05 4.61 -24.95
CA GLY A 102 44.18 5.34 -25.50
C GLY A 102 44.34 6.80 -25.03
N GLN A 103 43.46 7.33 -24.17
CA GLN A 103 43.63 8.67 -23.61
C GLN A 103 44.58 8.70 -22.41
N VAL A 104 45.20 9.86 -22.19
CA VAL A 104 46.01 10.11 -21.00
C VAL A 104 45.09 10.26 -19.81
N LEU A 105 45.26 9.35 -18.84
CA LEU A 105 44.51 9.36 -17.59
C LEU A 105 44.57 10.74 -16.90
N THR A 106 43.45 11.18 -16.35
CA THR A 106 43.38 12.40 -15.55
C THR A 106 44.26 12.29 -14.31
N VAL A 107 44.54 13.42 -13.64
CA VAL A 107 45.37 13.42 -12.42
C VAL A 107 44.70 12.61 -11.30
N SER A 108 43.37 12.69 -11.20
CA SER A 108 42.57 11.95 -10.20
C SER A 108 42.55 10.45 -10.50
N GLU A 109 42.35 10.04 -11.76
CA GLU A 109 42.46 8.63 -12.18
C GLU A 109 43.85 8.06 -11.91
N ARG A 110 44.91 8.80 -12.28
CA ARG A 110 46.30 8.36 -12.01
C ARG A 110 46.55 8.17 -10.52
N ARG A 111 46.08 9.08 -9.68
CA ARG A 111 46.23 8.97 -8.22
C ARG A 111 45.54 7.71 -7.68
N ARG A 112 44.33 7.39 -8.15
CA ARG A 112 43.59 6.17 -7.76
C ARG A 112 44.31 4.90 -8.18
N LEU A 113 44.88 4.89 -9.38
CA LEU A 113 45.56 3.73 -9.92
C LEU A 113 46.96 3.51 -9.31
N GLN A 114 47.62 4.57 -8.82
CA GLN A 114 48.94 4.48 -8.18
C GLN A 114 48.94 3.67 -6.88
N SER A 115 47.82 3.62 -6.15
CA SER A 115 47.71 2.84 -4.91
C SER A 115 47.43 1.35 -5.14
N ILE A 116 47.21 0.92 -6.38
CA ILE A 116 46.75 -0.43 -6.71
C ILE A 116 47.91 -1.28 -7.22
N LYS A 117 48.06 -2.48 -6.66
CA LYS A 117 49.18 -3.39 -6.98
C LYS A 117 49.00 -4.07 -8.33
N VAL A 118 47.78 -4.49 -8.65
CA VAL A 118 47.45 -5.20 -9.89
C VAL A 118 46.23 -4.55 -10.50
N ILE A 119 46.36 -4.10 -11.75
CA ILE A 119 45.31 -3.42 -12.47
C ILE A 119 44.89 -4.29 -13.66
N THR A 120 43.62 -4.67 -13.66
CA THR A 120 43.00 -5.34 -14.81
C THR A 120 42.20 -4.32 -15.62
N LYS A 121 42.33 -4.34 -16.95
CA LYS A 121 41.60 -3.45 -17.85
C LYS A 121 40.54 -4.23 -18.60
N ARG A 122 39.34 -3.65 -18.74
CA ARG A 122 38.24 -4.24 -19.50
C ARG A 122 37.58 -3.19 -20.40
N PRO A 123 37.42 -3.45 -21.71
CA PRO A 123 36.56 -2.65 -22.56
C PRO A 123 35.11 -2.67 -22.03
N MET A 124 34.53 -1.49 -21.85
CA MET A 124 33.14 -1.32 -21.47
C MET A 124 32.26 -1.26 -22.71
N LYS A 125 31.04 -1.78 -22.58
CA LYS A 125 29.99 -1.59 -23.59
C LYS A 125 29.58 -0.10 -23.69
N THR A 126 28.52 0.21 -24.42
CA THR A 126 28.02 1.58 -24.50
C THR A 126 27.70 2.11 -23.10
N THR A 127 28.24 3.27 -22.76
CA THR A 127 28.00 3.93 -21.48
C THR A 127 27.19 5.19 -21.70
N ILE A 128 26.21 5.44 -20.83
CA ILE A 128 25.42 6.66 -20.83
C ILE A 128 25.73 7.44 -19.55
N GLU A 129 26.05 8.72 -19.70
CA GLU A 129 26.39 9.64 -18.63
C GLU A 129 25.37 10.79 -18.53
N PHE A 130 25.07 11.21 -17.30
CA PHE A 130 24.21 12.33 -16.98
C PHE A 130 24.88 13.23 -15.95
N ASP A 131 24.79 14.54 -16.15
CA ASP A 131 25.23 15.52 -15.17
C ASP A 131 24.22 15.60 -14.02
N VAL A 132 24.72 15.51 -12.78
CA VAL A 132 23.90 15.47 -11.56
C VAL A 132 24.51 16.31 -10.44
N LYS A 133 23.65 16.69 -9.49
CA LYS A 133 24.06 17.34 -8.25
C LYS A 133 23.92 16.39 -7.08
N VAL A 134 25.04 16.09 -6.43
CA VAL A 134 25.07 15.18 -5.27
C VAL A 134 25.55 15.89 -4.02
N HIS A 135 25.00 15.52 -2.87
CA HIS A 135 25.48 16.01 -1.59
C HIS A 135 26.95 15.59 -1.39
N LYS A 136 27.85 16.56 -1.16
CA LYS A 136 29.30 16.31 -1.02
C LYS A 136 29.60 15.22 0.01
N ARG A 137 28.81 15.16 1.07
CA ARG A 137 28.99 14.20 2.15
C ARG A 137 28.81 12.75 1.68
N VAL A 138 27.95 12.49 0.69
CA VAL A 138 27.72 11.13 0.13
C VAL A 138 29.03 10.53 -0.38
N LEU A 139 29.79 11.30 -1.17
CA LEU A 139 31.06 10.83 -1.72
C LEU A 139 32.13 10.70 -0.63
N VAL A 140 32.20 11.65 0.30
CA VAL A 140 33.17 11.64 1.42
C VAL A 140 32.95 10.44 2.34
N ASP A 141 31.71 10.18 2.75
CA ASP A 141 31.39 9.09 3.67
C ASP A 141 31.61 7.74 2.98
N TRP A 142 31.28 7.62 1.68
CA TRP A 142 31.56 6.42 0.89
C TRP A 142 33.06 6.09 0.76
N MET A 143 33.92 7.10 0.60
CA MET A 143 35.37 6.88 0.49
C MET A 143 35.98 6.39 1.80
N ARG A 144 35.37 6.71 2.94
CA ARG A 144 35.81 6.24 4.26
C ARG A 144 35.40 4.80 4.58
N ARG A 145 34.66 4.11 3.70
CA ARG A 145 34.14 2.74 3.97
C ARG A 145 35.21 1.74 4.40
N ASN A 146 36.44 1.89 3.90
CA ASN A 146 37.57 1.01 4.23
C ASN A 146 38.36 1.44 5.48
N GLU A 147 38.11 2.65 5.99
CA GLU A 147 38.83 3.24 7.13
C GLU A 147 38.04 3.10 8.45
N LEU A 148 36.78 2.66 8.37
CA LEU A 148 35.88 2.62 9.51
C LEU A 148 36.06 1.32 10.31
N PRO A 149 36.32 1.41 11.63
CA PRO A 149 36.31 0.26 12.52
C PRO A 149 34.94 -0.44 12.49
N ALA A 150 34.93 -1.78 12.52
CA ALA A 150 33.69 -2.59 12.49
C ALA A 150 32.73 -2.30 13.66
N ASP A 151 33.23 -1.71 14.75
CA ASP A 151 32.51 -1.30 15.94
C ASP A 151 32.03 0.17 15.91
N SER A 152 32.36 0.93 14.86
CA SER A 152 31.93 2.33 14.71
C SER A 152 30.48 2.41 14.19
N GLY A 153 29.52 2.35 15.12
CA GLY A 153 28.08 2.42 14.80
C GLY A 153 27.70 3.59 13.87
N SER A 154 28.26 4.79 14.10
CA SER A 154 27.99 5.99 13.29
C SER A 154 28.63 5.97 11.90
N GLY A 155 29.82 5.38 11.76
CA GLY A 155 30.54 5.33 10.48
C GLY A 155 29.83 4.42 9.48
N VAL A 156 29.49 3.20 9.90
CA VAL A 156 28.79 2.23 9.05
C VAL A 156 27.42 2.77 8.62
N ARG A 157 26.73 3.51 9.50
CA ARG A 157 25.48 4.20 9.16
C ARG A 157 25.63 5.19 8.03
N ALA A 158 26.64 6.07 8.13
CA ALA A 158 26.90 7.10 7.14
C ALA A 158 27.22 6.50 5.75
N VAL A 159 28.00 5.41 5.73
CA VAL A 159 28.29 4.66 4.49
C VAL A 159 27.03 4.03 3.93
N ASN A 160 26.26 3.31 4.73
CA ASN A 160 25.03 2.65 4.30
C ASN A 160 24.02 3.66 3.74
N ARG A 161 23.88 4.83 4.38
CA ARG A 161 23.02 5.89 3.86
C ARG A 161 23.54 6.44 2.53
N SER A 162 24.85 6.65 2.42
CA SER A 162 25.45 7.10 1.15
C SER A 162 25.20 6.07 0.03
N MET A 163 25.26 4.77 0.33
CA MET A 163 24.87 3.72 -0.62
C MET A 163 23.40 3.82 -1.03
N GLN A 164 22.48 3.98 -0.06
CA GLN A 164 21.04 4.12 -0.32
C GLN A 164 20.75 5.35 -1.18
N TYR A 165 21.38 6.49 -0.88
CA TYR A 165 21.29 7.73 -1.67
C TYR A 165 21.72 7.49 -3.12
N MET A 166 22.91 6.91 -3.33
CA MET A 166 23.44 6.69 -4.67
C MET A 166 22.60 5.67 -5.44
N ALA A 167 22.14 4.60 -4.80
CA ALA A 167 21.29 3.59 -5.41
C ALA A 167 19.92 4.16 -5.81
N ALA A 168 19.30 4.98 -4.95
CA ALA A 168 18.06 5.68 -5.26
C ALA A 168 18.23 6.68 -6.41
N LEU A 169 19.34 7.42 -6.42
CA LEU A 169 19.68 8.33 -7.53
C LEU A 169 19.84 7.56 -8.85
N ALA A 170 20.57 6.44 -8.85
CA ALA A 170 20.75 5.60 -10.02
C ALA A 170 19.43 4.99 -10.52
N TYR A 171 18.60 4.49 -9.59
CA TYR A 171 17.26 3.99 -9.89
C TYR A 171 16.38 5.07 -10.54
N ALA A 172 16.44 6.31 -10.05
CA ALA A 172 15.70 7.44 -10.61
C ALA A 172 16.14 7.85 -12.03
N HIS A 173 17.36 7.48 -12.44
CA HIS A 173 17.86 7.73 -13.81
C HIS A 173 17.48 6.65 -14.82
N LEU A 174 16.96 5.50 -14.36
CA LEU A 174 16.55 4.39 -15.22
C LEU A 174 15.52 4.80 -16.31
N PRO A 175 14.51 5.65 -16.05
CA PRO A 175 13.58 6.11 -17.09
C PRO A 175 14.26 6.89 -18.21
N PHE A 176 15.28 7.71 -17.90
CA PHE A 176 16.05 8.45 -18.90
C PHE A 176 16.87 7.51 -19.77
N VAL A 177 17.52 6.51 -19.16
CA VAL A 177 18.27 5.46 -19.87
C VAL A 177 17.35 4.72 -20.85
N ASN A 178 16.18 4.28 -20.37
CA ASN A 178 15.20 3.60 -21.23
C ASN A 178 14.63 4.52 -22.32
N ARG A 179 14.50 5.82 -22.07
CA ARG A 179 14.09 6.79 -23.09
C ARG A 179 15.11 6.88 -24.22
N VAL A 180 16.41 6.92 -23.89
CA VAL A 180 17.50 6.87 -24.88
C VAL A 180 17.45 5.56 -25.67
N ILE A 181 17.34 4.42 -24.98
CA ILE A 181 17.29 3.09 -25.61
C ILE A 181 16.09 2.96 -26.55
N SER A 182 14.89 3.35 -26.12
CA SER A 182 13.69 3.23 -26.95
C SER A 182 13.72 4.18 -28.15
N SER A 183 14.32 5.36 -28.00
CA SER A 183 14.58 6.28 -29.13
C SER A 183 15.55 5.66 -30.14
N TYR A 184 16.63 5.03 -29.66
CA TYR A 184 17.57 4.31 -30.50
C TYR A 184 16.90 3.13 -31.22
N ARG A 185 16.18 2.27 -30.50
CA ARG A 185 15.49 1.10 -31.08
C ARG A 185 14.49 1.49 -32.15
N SER A 186 13.74 2.57 -31.94
CA SER A 186 12.75 3.04 -32.92
C SER A 186 13.38 3.54 -34.22
N THR A 187 14.66 3.95 -34.19
CA THR A 187 15.38 4.45 -35.37
C THR A 187 16.25 3.39 -36.02
N SER A 188 16.89 2.53 -35.23
CA SER A 188 17.84 1.52 -35.71
C SER A 188 17.21 0.16 -36.02
N PHE A 189 16.05 -0.15 -35.42
CA PHE A 189 15.48 -1.50 -35.39
C PHE A 189 16.46 -2.57 -34.88
N ASP A 190 17.41 -2.19 -34.01
CA ASP A 190 18.39 -3.11 -33.44
C ASP A 190 17.70 -4.16 -32.54
N PRO A 191 17.77 -5.46 -32.88
CA PRO A 191 17.13 -6.53 -32.10
C PRO A 191 17.88 -6.85 -30.80
N PHE A 192 19.12 -6.38 -30.63
CA PHE A 192 19.91 -6.60 -29.41
C PHE A 192 19.69 -5.54 -28.34
N ALA A 193 19.20 -4.36 -28.72
CA ALA A 193 18.84 -3.31 -27.79
C ALA A 193 17.44 -3.58 -27.22
N PHE A 194 17.31 -3.55 -25.89
CA PHE A 194 16.07 -3.76 -25.16
C PHE A 194 15.98 -2.83 -23.94
N GLU A 195 14.76 -2.52 -23.50
CA GLU A 195 14.55 -1.75 -22.28
C GLU A 195 15.11 -2.50 -21.07
N VAL A 196 15.91 -1.80 -20.28
CA VAL A 196 16.66 -2.35 -19.15
C VAL A 196 15.95 -2.07 -17.84
N SER A 197 16.11 -2.99 -16.90
CA SER A 197 15.65 -2.87 -15.52
C SER A 197 16.85 -2.72 -14.57
N GLU A 198 16.58 -2.54 -13.26
CA GLU A 198 17.64 -2.56 -12.24
C GLU A 198 18.51 -3.83 -12.26
N TRP A 199 17.99 -4.93 -12.81
CA TRP A 199 18.71 -6.20 -12.92
C TRP A 199 19.66 -6.28 -14.12
N ASP A 200 19.37 -5.53 -15.20
CA ASP A 200 20.07 -5.68 -16.48
C ASP A 200 21.31 -4.78 -16.59
N LEU A 201 21.47 -3.85 -15.65
CA LEU A 201 22.48 -2.80 -15.67
C LEU A 201 23.66 -3.19 -14.80
N PRO A 202 24.75 -3.67 -15.40
CA PRO A 202 25.80 -4.35 -14.65
C PRO A 202 26.71 -3.41 -13.86
N VAL A 203 26.77 -2.13 -14.23
CA VAL A 203 27.66 -1.14 -13.60
C VAL A 203 26.99 0.21 -13.62
N TRP A 204 26.76 0.75 -12.43
CA TRP A 204 26.55 2.18 -12.22
C TRP A 204 27.76 2.77 -11.51
N TYR A 205 28.12 4.00 -11.86
CA TYR A 205 29.12 4.75 -11.13
C TYR A 205 28.76 6.23 -11.04
N ILE A 206 29.26 6.87 -10.00
CA ILE A 206 29.19 8.31 -9.80
C ILE A 206 30.62 8.83 -9.70
N GLU A 207 30.92 9.84 -10.49
CA GLU A 207 32.23 10.48 -10.54
C GLU A 207 32.13 11.99 -10.33
N SER A 208 33.10 12.55 -9.62
CA SER A 208 33.34 13.99 -9.52
C SER A 208 34.82 14.25 -9.84
N GLU A 209 35.26 15.52 -9.84
CA GLU A 209 36.66 15.85 -10.15
C GLU A 209 37.67 15.07 -9.28
N SER A 210 37.32 14.75 -8.03
CA SER A 210 38.21 14.05 -7.09
C SER A 210 37.77 12.65 -6.68
N GLU A 211 36.48 12.32 -6.73
CA GLU A 211 35.93 11.09 -6.15
C GLU A 211 35.28 10.18 -7.19
N PHE A 212 35.32 8.86 -6.95
CA PHE A 212 34.70 7.85 -7.80
C PHE A 212 34.07 6.73 -6.98
N CYS A 213 32.82 6.43 -7.31
CA CYS A 213 31.99 5.52 -6.54
C CYS A 213 31.27 4.55 -7.47
N VAL A 214 31.46 3.24 -7.28
CA VAL A 214 30.62 2.22 -7.92
C VAL A 214 29.31 2.11 -7.13
N VAL A 215 28.19 2.02 -7.85
CA VAL A 215 26.85 1.96 -7.27
C VAL A 215 26.22 0.60 -7.59
N GLY A 216 25.87 -0.15 -6.55
CA GLY A 216 25.09 -1.39 -6.67
C GLY A 216 23.61 -1.11 -6.41
N ILE A 217 22.77 -1.23 -7.45
CA ILE A 217 21.31 -1.09 -7.31
C ILE A 217 20.68 -2.37 -6.75
N MET A 218 21.22 -3.54 -7.12
CA MET A 218 20.70 -4.86 -6.76
C MET A 218 21.73 -5.60 -5.89
N PRO A 219 21.56 -5.66 -4.56
CA PRO A 219 22.51 -6.31 -3.66
C PRO A 219 22.86 -7.73 -4.08
N TYR A 220 21.87 -8.54 -4.50
CA TYR A 220 22.12 -9.90 -4.96
C TYR A 220 23.12 -9.98 -6.12
N HIS A 221 23.05 -9.05 -7.07
CA HIS A 221 23.96 -9.00 -8.23
C HIS A 221 25.37 -8.52 -7.83
N SER A 222 25.50 -7.89 -6.67
CA SER A 222 26.77 -7.38 -6.13
C SER A 222 27.55 -8.40 -5.29
N ILE A 223 27.06 -9.64 -5.13
CA ILE A 223 27.71 -10.68 -4.31
C ILE A 223 28.32 -11.74 -5.24
N ASP A 224 29.62 -12.02 -5.09
CA ASP A 224 30.35 -13.05 -5.85
C ASP A 224 30.31 -14.45 -5.19
N SER A 225 29.57 -14.60 -4.10
CA SER A 225 29.46 -15.83 -3.30
C SER A 225 27.99 -16.11 -2.90
N PRO A 226 27.65 -17.37 -2.54
CA PRO A 226 26.33 -17.67 -2.02
C PRO A 226 26.01 -16.81 -0.80
N PRO A 227 24.81 -16.21 -0.73
CA PRO A 227 24.50 -15.29 0.34
C PRO A 227 24.39 -16.05 1.67
N SER A 228 24.88 -15.44 2.75
CA SER A 228 24.97 -16.07 4.06
C SER A 228 24.00 -15.41 5.05
N VAL A 229 23.61 -16.17 6.08
CA VAL A 229 22.84 -15.68 7.24
C VAL A 229 23.61 -15.98 8.52
N ALA A 230 23.63 -15.03 9.44
CA ALA A 230 24.08 -15.26 10.80
C ALA A 230 22.88 -15.68 11.66
N ALA A 231 23.06 -16.70 12.51
CA ALA A 231 22.07 -16.98 13.55
C ALA A 231 21.98 -15.77 14.50
N PHE A 232 20.79 -15.46 14.99
CA PHE A 232 20.60 -14.30 15.88
C PHE A 232 21.52 -14.42 17.11
N GLY A 233 22.44 -13.46 17.28
CA GLY A 233 23.42 -13.47 18.38
C GLY A 233 24.70 -14.28 18.13
N SER A 234 24.87 -14.89 16.95
CA SER A 234 26.09 -15.59 16.54
C SER A 234 26.94 -14.74 15.59
N GLU A 235 28.27 -14.88 15.67
CA GLU A 235 29.21 -14.35 14.67
C GLU A 235 29.40 -15.32 13.49
N ASP A 236 28.98 -16.57 13.65
CA ASP A 236 29.09 -17.59 12.61
C ASP A 236 28.05 -17.34 11.51
N GLN A 237 28.55 -17.05 10.31
CA GLN A 237 27.75 -16.97 9.10
C GLN A 237 27.68 -18.34 8.43
N HIS A 238 26.47 -18.75 8.05
CA HIS A 238 26.24 -19.97 7.29
C HIS A 238 25.57 -19.65 5.95
N PRO A 239 25.88 -20.38 4.86
CA PRO A 239 25.17 -20.20 3.61
C PRO A 239 23.66 -20.36 3.79
N TYR A 240 22.88 -19.48 3.16
CA TYR A 240 21.43 -19.60 3.16
C TYR A 240 20.97 -20.57 2.07
N PHE A 241 20.18 -21.56 2.46
CA PHE A 241 19.50 -22.47 1.54
C PHE A 241 18.00 -22.37 1.77
N SER A 242 17.26 -21.91 0.76
CA SER A 242 15.78 -21.81 0.81
C SER A 242 15.08 -23.15 0.62
N THR A 243 15.78 -24.15 0.08
CA THR A 243 15.26 -25.50 -0.15
C THR A 243 16.39 -26.53 -0.02
N ASN A 244 16.05 -27.81 -0.03
CA ASN A 244 17.00 -28.91 -0.03
C ASN A 244 16.85 -29.81 -1.27
N VAL A 245 17.86 -30.66 -1.49
CA VAL A 245 17.90 -31.56 -2.65
C VAL A 245 16.70 -32.51 -2.70
N GLY A 246 16.20 -32.98 -1.55
CA GLY A 246 15.07 -33.90 -1.48
C GLY A 246 13.76 -33.25 -1.94
N GLU A 247 13.50 -32.00 -1.53
CA GLU A 247 12.35 -31.21 -1.97
C GLU A 247 12.41 -30.90 -3.47
N VAL A 248 13.58 -30.49 -3.98
CA VAL A 248 13.78 -30.24 -5.41
C VAL A 248 13.54 -31.51 -6.23
N GLN A 249 14.09 -32.65 -5.79
CA GLN A 249 13.88 -33.94 -6.44
C GLN A 249 12.40 -34.35 -6.43
N ALA A 250 11.72 -34.21 -5.29
CA ALA A 250 10.29 -34.50 -5.17
C ALA A 250 9.45 -33.62 -6.10
N GLN A 251 9.84 -32.35 -6.31
CA GLN A 251 9.15 -31.45 -7.21
C GLN A 251 9.45 -31.76 -8.69
N CYS A 252 10.64 -32.27 -9.03
CA CYS A 252 10.96 -32.74 -10.39
C CYS A 252 10.10 -33.93 -10.82
N GLU A 253 9.60 -34.72 -9.87
CA GLU A 253 8.75 -35.90 -10.11
C GLU A 253 7.26 -35.55 -10.21
N ARG A 254 6.88 -34.30 -9.92
CA ARG A 254 5.48 -33.83 -9.94
C ARG A 254 5.21 -32.99 -11.18
N GLU A 255 4.05 -33.19 -11.80
CA GLU A 255 3.53 -32.24 -12.79
C GLU A 255 3.18 -30.91 -12.10
N LEU A 256 3.55 -29.81 -12.73
CA LEU A 256 3.24 -28.47 -12.22
C LEU A 256 1.77 -28.14 -12.51
N ALA A 257 1.09 -27.59 -11.52
CA ALA A 257 -0.27 -27.09 -11.70
C ALA A 257 -0.32 -26.06 -12.85
N PRO A 258 -1.35 -26.09 -13.71
CA PRO A 258 -1.50 -25.10 -14.78
C PRO A 258 -1.46 -23.67 -14.24
N GLY A 259 -0.62 -22.82 -14.84
CA GLY A 259 -0.41 -21.44 -14.40
C GLY A 259 0.69 -21.28 -13.32
N LYS A 260 1.18 -22.36 -12.69
CA LYS A 260 2.18 -22.28 -11.60
C LYS A 260 3.51 -21.66 -12.07
N LEU A 261 3.98 -22.01 -13.26
CA LEU A 261 5.19 -21.39 -13.82
C LEU A 261 4.99 -19.90 -14.09
N GLN A 262 3.83 -19.51 -14.65
CA GLN A 262 3.55 -18.12 -14.97
C GLN A 262 3.48 -17.24 -13.71
N ILE A 263 2.96 -17.74 -12.58
CA ILE A 263 2.93 -16.96 -11.34
C ILE A 263 4.33 -16.86 -10.68
N LEU A 264 5.17 -17.90 -10.80
CA LEU A 264 6.57 -17.85 -10.37
C LEU A 264 7.40 -16.88 -11.23
N ASP A 265 7.16 -16.88 -12.54
CA ASP A 265 7.75 -15.93 -13.48
C ASP A 265 7.28 -14.50 -13.16
N ALA A 266 6.01 -14.32 -12.81
CA ALA A 266 5.48 -13.01 -12.41
C ALA A 266 6.26 -12.44 -11.21
N LYS A 267 6.47 -13.22 -10.15
CA LYS A 267 7.28 -12.81 -8.99
C LYS A 267 8.73 -12.50 -9.39
N SER A 268 9.34 -13.36 -10.19
CA SER A 268 10.73 -13.18 -10.65
C SER A 268 10.89 -11.89 -11.47
N LEU A 269 9.97 -11.63 -12.40
CA LEU A 269 9.95 -10.41 -13.21
C LEU A 269 9.71 -9.16 -12.36
N LEU A 270 8.86 -9.25 -11.32
CA LEU A 270 8.61 -8.17 -10.38
C LEU A 270 9.87 -7.78 -9.61
N ILE A 271 10.61 -8.77 -9.11
CA ILE A 271 11.87 -8.56 -8.37
C ILE A 271 12.93 -7.92 -9.28
N ARG A 272 12.94 -8.33 -10.55
CA ARG A 272 13.85 -7.78 -11.56
C ARG A 272 13.46 -6.39 -12.04
N GLY A 273 12.29 -5.85 -11.69
CA GLY A 273 11.84 -4.52 -12.16
C GLY A 273 11.09 -4.54 -13.50
N ARG A 274 10.74 -5.71 -14.02
CA ARG A 274 10.03 -5.89 -15.30
C ARG A 274 8.51 -5.93 -15.08
N TYR A 275 7.97 -4.83 -14.55
CA TYR A 275 6.60 -4.75 -14.02
C TYR A 275 5.51 -5.09 -15.04
N ALA A 276 5.62 -4.59 -16.26
CA ALA A 276 4.66 -4.85 -17.33
C ALA A 276 4.51 -6.36 -17.64
N GLU A 277 5.64 -7.05 -17.71
CA GLU A 277 5.63 -8.49 -17.98
C GLU A 277 5.23 -9.31 -16.78
N SER A 278 5.59 -8.86 -15.59
CA SER A 278 5.15 -9.45 -14.33
C SER A 278 3.62 -9.48 -14.25
N ILE A 279 2.96 -8.35 -14.48
CA ILE A 279 1.49 -8.24 -14.49
C ILE A 279 0.89 -9.14 -15.58
N ARG A 280 1.44 -9.12 -16.79
CA ARG A 280 0.99 -10.00 -17.89
C ARG A 280 1.06 -11.47 -17.50
N SER A 281 2.17 -11.88 -16.88
CA SER A 281 2.38 -13.26 -16.43
C SER A 281 1.41 -13.64 -15.30
N ALA A 282 1.21 -12.75 -14.33
CA ALA A 282 0.27 -12.95 -13.23
C ALA A 282 -1.18 -13.14 -13.71
N VAL A 283 -1.66 -12.28 -14.61
CA VAL A 283 -3.00 -12.42 -15.21
C VAL A 283 -3.13 -13.73 -15.99
N THR A 284 -2.11 -14.06 -16.78
CA THR A 284 -2.11 -15.29 -17.59
C THR A 284 -2.16 -16.53 -16.68
N ALA A 285 -1.42 -16.52 -15.58
CA ALA A 285 -1.44 -17.61 -14.59
C ALA A 285 -2.86 -17.87 -14.07
N ILE A 286 -3.59 -16.80 -13.72
CA ILE A 286 -4.97 -16.90 -13.23
C ILE A 286 -5.94 -17.34 -14.32
N GLU A 287 -5.85 -16.79 -15.53
CA GLU A 287 -6.72 -17.18 -16.64
C GLU A 287 -6.57 -18.68 -16.96
N VAL A 288 -5.33 -19.18 -16.99
CA VAL A 288 -5.01 -20.60 -17.22
C VAL A 288 -5.47 -21.48 -16.04
N ALA A 289 -5.23 -21.06 -14.80
CA ALA A 289 -5.62 -21.83 -13.62
C ALA A 289 -7.15 -21.94 -13.48
N VAL A 290 -7.89 -20.85 -13.75
CA VAL A 290 -9.36 -20.86 -13.76
C VAL A 290 -9.89 -21.83 -14.81
N GLU A 291 -9.37 -21.77 -16.04
CA GLU A 291 -9.79 -22.66 -17.12
C GLU A 291 -9.50 -24.14 -16.79
N ALA A 292 -8.27 -24.45 -16.36
CA ALA A 292 -7.89 -25.82 -16.01
C ALA A 292 -8.71 -26.38 -14.85
N ARG A 293 -8.97 -25.56 -13.82
CA ARG A 293 -9.78 -25.98 -12.67
C ARG A 293 -11.24 -26.19 -13.06
N LEU A 294 -11.79 -25.32 -13.91
CA LEU A 294 -13.14 -25.46 -14.43
C LEU A 294 -13.30 -26.76 -15.24
N VAL A 295 -12.37 -27.05 -16.15
CA VAL A 295 -12.34 -28.31 -16.92
C VAL A 295 -12.31 -29.53 -15.98
N GLY A 296 -11.44 -29.51 -14.97
CA GLY A 296 -11.34 -30.59 -14.00
C GLY A 296 -12.67 -30.86 -13.28
N LEU A 297 -13.36 -29.82 -12.83
CA LEU A 297 -14.64 -29.94 -12.13
C LEU A 297 -15.79 -30.35 -13.04
N LEU A 298 -15.85 -29.83 -14.27
CA LEU A 298 -16.88 -30.22 -15.23
C LEU A 298 -16.76 -31.70 -15.60
N ARG A 299 -15.54 -32.21 -15.81
CA ARG A 299 -15.28 -33.64 -16.01
C ARG A 299 -15.65 -34.48 -14.79
N GLN A 300 -15.32 -34.01 -13.58
CA GLN A 300 -15.72 -34.67 -12.33
C GLN A 300 -17.24 -34.71 -12.15
N SER A 301 -17.97 -33.74 -12.69
CA SER A 301 -19.44 -33.71 -12.71
C SER A 301 -20.07 -34.63 -13.77
N GLY A 302 -19.26 -35.37 -14.54
CA GLY A 302 -19.72 -36.34 -15.54
C GLY A 302 -20.00 -35.76 -16.93
N ARG A 303 -19.60 -34.52 -17.20
CA ARG A 303 -19.73 -33.94 -18.56
C ARG A 303 -18.76 -34.59 -19.54
N SER A 304 -19.23 -34.77 -20.77
CA SER A 304 -18.41 -35.23 -21.89
C SER A 304 -17.41 -34.15 -22.31
N ASP A 305 -16.34 -34.54 -23.00
CA ASP A 305 -15.34 -33.58 -23.48
C ASP A 305 -15.97 -32.55 -24.45
N GLU A 306 -16.93 -32.94 -25.30
CA GLU A 306 -17.67 -32.03 -26.18
C GLU A 306 -18.42 -30.95 -25.40
N GLU A 307 -19.17 -31.34 -24.36
CA GLU A 307 -19.89 -30.38 -23.49
C GLU A 307 -18.94 -29.43 -22.75
N VAL A 308 -17.77 -29.93 -22.34
CA VAL A 308 -16.74 -29.07 -21.72
C VAL A 308 -16.18 -28.07 -22.72
N TYR A 309 -15.91 -28.50 -23.96
CA TYR A 309 -15.43 -27.60 -25.01
C TYR A 309 -16.44 -26.52 -25.36
N ASP A 310 -17.72 -26.88 -25.51
CA ASP A 310 -18.79 -25.92 -25.81
C ASP A 310 -18.91 -24.88 -24.68
N GLU A 311 -18.89 -25.31 -23.42
CA GLU A 311 -18.96 -24.39 -22.26
C GLU A 311 -17.73 -23.48 -22.15
N LEU A 312 -16.55 -23.97 -22.52
CA LEU A 312 -15.35 -23.13 -22.60
C LEU A 312 -15.42 -22.12 -23.74
N ASP A 313 -15.94 -22.50 -24.92
CA ASP A 313 -16.02 -21.60 -26.06
C ASP A 313 -17.05 -20.49 -25.82
N ASP A 314 -18.20 -20.82 -25.24
CA ASP A 314 -19.25 -19.87 -24.85
C ASP A 314 -18.72 -18.77 -23.92
N THR A 315 -17.75 -19.10 -23.07
CA THR A 315 -17.20 -18.21 -22.05
C THR A 315 -15.80 -17.67 -22.40
N LYS A 316 -15.30 -17.94 -23.61
CA LYS A 316 -13.92 -17.65 -24.03
C LYS A 316 -13.48 -16.21 -23.85
N MET A 317 -14.37 -15.27 -24.15
CA MET A 317 -14.09 -13.84 -24.02
C MET A 317 -14.55 -13.25 -22.66
N ASN A 318 -15.18 -14.07 -21.81
CA ASN A 318 -15.77 -13.63 -20.56
C ASN A 318 -15.17 -14.36 -19.35
N PHE A 319 -13.97 -13.92 -18.98
CA PHE A 319 -13.26 -14.41 -17.79
C PHE A 319 -14.10 -14.33 -16.49
N PHE A 320 -14.90 -13.27 -16.31
CA PHE A 320 -15.70 -13.12 -15.10
C PHE A 320 -16.83 -14.15 -15.05
N GLU A 321 -17.45 -14.48 -16.18
CA GLU A 321 -18.43 -15.57 -16.24
C GLU A 321 -17.77 -16.93 -15.95
N ARG A 322 -16.57 -17.19 -16.47
CA ARG A 322 -15.80 -18.41 -16.13
C ARG A 322 -15.51 -18.50 -14.63
N MET A 323 -15.06 -17.41 -14.02
CA MET A 323 -14.78 -17.35 -12.59
C MET A 323 -16.07 -17.57 -11.78
N ARG A 324 -17.18 -16.95 -12.18
CA ARG A 324 -18.50 -17.16 -11.56
C ARG A 324 -18.95 -18.62 -11.67
N ARG A 325 -18.76 -19.24 -12.82
CA ARG A 325 -19.09 -20.65 -13.04
C ARG A 325 -18.26 -21.58 -12.17
N LEU A 326 -16.96 -21.30 -12.10
CA LEU A 326 -16.02 -22.01 -11.24
C LEU A 326 -16.41 -21.89 -9.76
N GLN A 327 -16.77 -20.70 -9.28
CA GLN A 327 -17.30 -20.49 -7.92
C GLN A 327 -18.54 -21.34 -7.65
N ILE A 328 -19.47 -21.41 -8.60
CA ILE A 328 -20.69 -22.23 -8.47
C ILE A 328 -20.34 -23.71 -8.29
N LEU A 329 -19.39 -24.23 -9.08
CA LEU A 329 -18.99 -25.63 -9.01
C LEU A 329 -18.15 -25.97 -7.77
N LEU A 330 -17.28 -25.06 -7.34
CA LEU A 330 -16.46 -25.24 -6.14
C LEU A 330 -17.26 -25.11 -4.85
N GLY A 331 -18.42 -24.45 -4.88
CA GLY A 331 -19.24 -24.20 -3.69
C GLY A 331 -18.62 -23.22 -2.69
N ARG A 332 -17.43 -22.68 -2.97
CA ARG A 332 -16.68 -21.76 -2.10
C ARG A 332 -16.49 -20.39 -2.77
N ARG A 333 -16.38 -19.34 -1.97
CA ARG A 333 -16.18 -17.97 -2.43
C ARG A 333 -14.72 -17.72 -2.84
N VAL A 334 -14.50 -16.76 -3.73
CA VAL A 334 -13.14 -16.32 -4.13
C VAL A 334 -12.62 -15.33 -3.09
N PRO A 335 -11.33 -15.40 -2.70
CA PRO A 335 -10.73 -14.47 -1.74
C PRO A 335 -10.76 -13.02 -2.22
N GLY A 336 -10.69 -12.06 -1.30
CA GLY A 336 -10.43 -10.66 -1.64
C GLY A 336 -8.99 -10.39 -2.12
N PRO A 337 -8.68 -9.16 -2.58
CA PRO A 337 -7.33 -8.78 -3.01
C PRO A 337 -6.33 -8.75 -1.84
N HIS A 338 -5.04 -8.85 -2.15
CA HIS A 338 -3.97 -8.71 -1.15
C HIS A 338 -3.80 -7.25 -0.78
N VAL A 339 -3.85 -6.93 0.51
CA VAL A 339 -3.38 -5.64 1.03
C VAL A 339 -2.47 -5.95 2.21
N PHE A 340 -1.37 -5.21 2.29
CA PHE A 340 -0.28 -5.44 3.23
C PHE A 340 -0.77 -5.45 4.69
N SER A 341 -0.30 -6.45 5.43
CA SER A 341 -0.62 -6.73 6.84
C SER A 341 0.30 -6.02 7.84
N ASP A 342 1.32 -5.30 7.38
CA ASP A 342 2.51 -5.02 8.19
C ASP A 342 2.58 -3.58 8.75
N TRP A 343 1.46 -2.85 8.90
CA TRP A 343 1.55 -1.39 9.06
C TRP A 343 0.66 -0.71 10.12
N MET A 344 -0.30 -1.36 10.79
CA MET A 344 -0.99 -0.74 11.95
C MET A 344 -0.49 -1.21 13.32
N ASN A 345 0.24 -2.32 13.39
CA ASN A 345 0.62 -2.89 14.69
C ASN A 345 2.12 -3.06 14.73
N ASP A 346 2.79 -2.29 15.61
CA ASP A 346 4.14 -2.59 16.09
C ASP A 346 4.17 -3.88 16.94
N ASP A 347 3.01 -4.54 17.12
CA ASP A 347 2.82 -5.75 17.88
C ASP A 347 2.77 -7.00 16.96
N PRO A 348 3.81 -7.86 16.96
CA PRO A 348 3.86 -9.09 16.18
C PRO A 348 2.84 -10.17 16.61
N GLU A 349 2.10 -9.97 17.71
CA GLU A 349 1.02 -10.86 18.15
C GLU A 349 -0.38 -10.41 17.68
N CYS A 350 -0.48 -9.25 17.03
CA CYS A 350 -1.78 -8.71 16.62
C CYS A 350 -2.28 -9.37 15.32
N PRO A 351 -3.53 -9.89 15.27
CA PRO A 351 -4.05 -10.58 14.10
C PRO A 351 -4.11 -9.65 12.87
N LEU A 352 -3.96 -10.25 11.69
CA LEU A 352 -4.09 -9.62 10.38
C LEU A 352 -5.23 -8.60 10.37
N LEU A 353 -4.93 -7.34 10.00
CA LEU A 353 -5.91 -6.24 9.97
C LEU A 353 -7.21 -6.56 9.23
N ALA A 354 -7.16 -7.49 8.29
CA ALA A 354 -8.26 -8.34 7.85
C ALA A 354 -7.67 -9.31 6.82
N PRO A 355 -7.77 -10.65 6.98
CA PRO A 355 -7.79 -11.50 5.79
C PRO A 355 -8.99 -11.05 4.94
N TYR A 356 -8.72 -10.54 3.73
CA TYR A 356 -9.67 -9.82 2.89
C TYR A 356 -10.88 -10.67 2.48
N LEU A 357 -12.06 -10.13 2.79
CA LEU A 357 -13.38 -10.74 2.67
C LEU A 357 -13.81 -10.96 1.20
N ASN A 358 -14.03 -12.22 0.83
CA ASN A 358 -15.08 -12.70 -0.09
C ASN A 358 -15.37 -11.88 -1.38
N GLY A 359 -14.35 -11.46 -2.13
CA GLY A 359 -14.52 -10.95 -3.50
C GLY A 359 -14.95 -9.48 -3.66
N VAL A 360 -15.17 -8.78 -2.55
CA VAL A 360 -15.66 -7.38 -2.45
C VAL A 360 -14.92 -6.38 -3.34
N ARG A 361 -13.61 -6.56 -3.51
CA ARG A 361 -12.78 -5.74 -4.42
C ARG A 361 -12.08 -6.52 -5.50
N LEU A 362 -12.18 -7.85 -5.47
CA LEU A 362 -11.38 -8.66 -6.36
C LEU A 362 -11.83 -8.47 -7.81
N LEU A 363 -13.13 -8.32 -8.08
CA LEU A 363 -13.61 -8.07 -9.45
C LEU A 363 -13.04 -6.77 -10.02
N ARG A 364 -13.05 -5.69 -9.23
CA ARG A 364 -12.49 -4.39 -9.62
C ARG A 364 -10.98 -4.48 -9.80
N GLU A 365 -10.29 -5.14 -8.88
CA GLU A 365 -8.84 -5.37 -8.97
C GLU A 365 -8.49 -6.19 -10.21
N LEU A 366 -9.17 -7.31 -10.44
CA LEU A 366 -8.99 -8.15 -11.63
C LEU A 366 -9.28 -7.36 -12.91
N SER A 367 -10.34 -6.54 -12.92
CA SER A 367 -10.67 -5.68 -14.06
C SER A 367 -9.55 -4.67 -14.32
N TRP A 368 -9.05 -4.02 -13.27
CA TRP A 368 -7.97 -3.04 -13.35
C TRP A 368 -6.65 -3.68 -13.81
N VAL A 369 -6.23 -4.79 -13.22
CA VAL A 369 -5.00 -5.50 -13.62
C VAL A 369 -5.11 -6.03 -15.05
N ARG A 370 -6.29 -6.54 -15.46
CA ARG A 370 -6.53 -6.97 -16.86
C ARG A 370 -6.54 -5.79 -17.82
N GLN A 371 -7.06 -4.63 -17.41
CA GLN A 371 -6.98 -3.40 -18.19
C GLN A 371 -5.53 -2.94 -18.36
N ILE A 372 -4.71 -3.00 -17.31
CA ILE A 372 -3.27 -2.71 -17.41
C ILE A 372 -2.61 -3.67 -18.39
N ARG A 373 -2.86 -4.98 -18.29
CA ARG A 373 -2.35 -5.96 -19.27
C ARG A 373 -2.79 -5.58 -20.70
N HIS A 374 -4.06 -5.22 -20.89
CA HIS A 374 -4.58 -4.79 -22.19
C HIS A 374 -3.81 -3.58 -22.73
N ASP A 375 -3.58 -2.57 -21.89
CA ASP A 375 -2.84 -1.36 -22.26
C ASP A 375 -1.37 -1.65 -22.56
N VAL A 376 -0.72 -2.51 -21.78
CA VAL A 376 0.64 -2.98 -22.05
C VAL A 376 0.71 -3.68 -23.42
N VAL A 377 -0.22 -4.59 -23.70
CA VAL A 377 -0.19 -5.43 -24.92
C VAL A 377 -0.60 -4.64 -26.17
N HIS A 378 -1.64 -3.83 -26.09
CA HIS A 378 -2.26 -3.20 -27.26
C HIS A 378 -1.86 -1.74 -27.46
N ARG A 379 -1.51 -1.03 -26.38
CA ARG A 379 -1.11 0.39 -26.45
C ARG A 379 0.39 0.58 -26.26
N GLY A 380 1.13 -0.49 -25.96
CA GLY A 380 2.57 -0.42 -25.69
C GLY A 380 2.90 0.43 -24.46
N VAL A 381 1.98 0.50 -23.50
CA VAL A 381 2.21 1.25 -22.26
C VAL A 381 3.35 0.57 -21.49
N SER A 382 4.43 1.32 -21.26
CA SER A 382 5.50 0.89 -20.38
C SER A 382 5.11 1.21 -18.94
N ILE A 383 5.23 0.22 -18.06
CA ILE A 383 4.98 0.39 -16.63
C ILE A 383 6.28 0.89 -16.01
N SER A 384 6.23 2.10 -15.47
CA SER A 384 7.42 2.80 -15.00
C SER A 384 7.85 2.31 -13.62
N ILE A 385 9.00 2.83 -13.17
CA ILE A 385 9.49 2.62 -11.81
C ILE A 385 8.54 3.15 -10.72
N PHE A 386 7.67 4.11 -11.06
CA PHE A 386 6.70 4.71 -10.14
C PHE A 386 5.49 3.79 -9.90
N ASP A 387 5.27 2.85 -10.80
CA ASP A 387 4.14 1.91 -10.74
C ASP A 387 4.50 0.61 -9.99
N ARG A 388 5.66 0.57 -9.31
CA ARG A 388 6.13 -0.59 -8.54
C ARG A 388 5.10 -1.04 -7.49
N GLY A 389 4.55 -0.11 -6.71
CA GLY A 389 3.55 -0.41 -5.68
C GLY A 389 2.30 -1.06 -6.28
N PRO A 390 1.65 -0.41 -7.27
CA PRO A 390 0.57 -1.00 -8.04
C PRO A 390 0.90 -2.40 -8.63
N ALA A 391 2.08 -2.58 -9.24
CA ALA A 391 2.50 -3.86 -9.80
C ALA A 391 2.68 -4.96 -8.74
N LEU A 392 3.28 -4.62 -7.60
CA LEU A 392 3.44 -5.52 -6.46
C LEU A 392 2.07 -5.98 -5.93
N ARG A 393 1.14 -5.04 -5.70
CA ARG A 393 -0.24 -5.32 -5.28
C ARG A 393 -0.95 -6.27 -6.25
N ALA A 394 -0.81 -6.01 -7.56
CA ALA A 394 -1.39 -6.85 -8.59
C ALA A 394 -0.86 -8.29 -8.51
N VAL A 395 0.47 -8.47 -8.45
CA VAL A 395 1.12 -9.79 -8.43
C VAL A 395 0.82 -10.56 -7.15
N GLU A 396 0.81 -9.89 -6.00
CA GLU A 396 0.46 -10.52 -4.72
C GLU A 396 -1.00 -10.95 -4.67
N THR A 397 -1.90 -10.11 -5.18
CA THR A 397 -3.33 -10.46 -5.31
C THR A 397 -3.51 -11.69 -6.21
N MET A 398 -2.84 -11.72 -7.37
CA MET A 398 -2.90 -12.89 -8.25
C MET A 398 -2.23 -14.11 -7.62
N THR A 399 -1.16 -13.95 -6.84
CA THR A 399 -0.52 -15.08 -6.14
C THR A 399 -1.49 -15.71 -5.14
N ARG A 400 -2.20 -14.90 -4.35
CA ARG A 400 -3.23 -15.39 -3.42
C ARG A 400 -4.42 -16.03 -4.14
N LEU A 401 -4.88 -15.42 -5.23
CA LEU A 401 -5.94 -16.01 -6.03
C LEU A 401 -5.52 -17.36 -6.63
N PHE A 402 -4.26 -17.48 -7.05
CA PHE A 402 -3.70 -18.74 -7.54
C PHE A 402 -3.65 -19.80 -6.44
N GLN A 403 -3.18 -19.46 -5.24
CA GLN A 403 -3.23 -20.34 -4.06
C GLN A 403 -4.66 -20.83 -3.77
N TRP A 404 -5.64 -19.94 -3.87
CA TRP A 404 -7.04 -20.36 -3.70
C TRP A 404 -7.47 -21.34 -4.79
N LEU A 405 -7.13 -21.08 -6.06
CA LEU A 405 -7.45 -21.98 -7.18
C LEU A 405 -6.80 -23.37 -7.02
N ASP A 406 -5.60 -23.42 -6.45
CA ASP A 406 -4.82 -24.62 -6.21
C ASP A 406 -4.45 -24.77 -4.72
N PRO A 407 -5.38 -25.25 -3.86
CA PRO A 407 -5.16 -25.37 -2.42
C PRO A 407 -4.10 -26.42 -2.05
N GLY A 408 -3.68 -27.28 -3.00
CA GLY A 408 -2.55 -28.18 -2.83
C GLY A 408 -1.20 -27.55 -3.21
N SER A 409 -1.20 -26.27 -3.61
CA SER A 409 0.04 -25.55 -3.87
C SER A 409 0.74 -25.23 -2.55
N ASP A 410 2.00 -25.65 -2.44
CA ASP A 410 2.90 -25.34 -1.31
C ASP A 410 3.18 -23.83 -1.14
N PHE A 411 2.52 -22.97 -1.92
CA PHE A 411 2.61 -21.52 -1.81
C PHE A 411 2.13 -20.98 -0.44
N ALA A 412 1.28 -21.72 0.29
CA ALA A 412 0.83 -21.34 1.63
C ALA A 412 1.97 -21.37 2.67
N ASP A 413 3.03 -22.14 2.38
CA ASP A 413 4.19 -22.36 3.23
C ASP A 413 5.48 -21.74 2.66
N GLU A 414 5.38 -20.87 1.64
CA GLU A 414 6.45 -19.91 1.33
C GLU A 414 6.61 -19.02 2.56
N SER A 415 7.43 -19.51 3.49
CA SER A 415 7.64 -18.95 4.80
C SER A 415 7.89 -17.45 4.66
N THR A 416 7.24 -16.65 5.49
CA THR A 416 7.52 -15.20 5.63
C THR A 416 9.03 -14.92 5.68
N ARG A 417 9.82 -15.90 6.13
CA ARG A 417 11.28 -15.91 6.10
C ARG A 417 11.89 -15.80 4.68
N ASP A 418 11.53 -16.66 3.72
CA ASP A 418 12.09 -16.60 2.36
C ASP A 418 11.68 -15.32 1.64
N TYR A 419 10.41 -14.94 1.76
CA TYR A 419 9.90 -13.69 1.19
C TYR A 419 10.67 -12.48 1.73
N ALA A 420 10.83 -12.38 3.05
CA ALA A 420 11.60 -11.30 3.67
C ALA A 420 13.07 -11.34 3.25
N TYR A 421 13.68 -12.52 3.21
CA TYR A 421 15.07 -12.69 2.81
C TYR A 421 15.32 -12.23 1.37
N TYR A 422 14.53 -12.70 0.40
CA TYR A 422 14.65 -12.26 -0.99
C TYR A 422 14.31 -10.77 -1.16
N GLY A 423 13.38 -10.24 -0.36
CA GLY A 423 13.12 -8.80 -0.27
C GLY A 423 14.39 -8.01 0.09
N THR A 424 15.17 -8.47 1.07
CA THR A 424 16.43 -7.81 1.44
C THR A 424 17.51 -7.91 0.35
N LEU A 425 17.58 -9.05 -0.35
CA LEU A 425 18.53 -9.25 -1.45
C LEU A 425 18.20 -8.41 -2.68
N ARG A 426 16.94 -8.00 -2.84
CA ARG A 426 16.54 -7.02 -3.85
C ARG A 426 17.02 -5.60 -3.51
N GLY A 427 17.11 -5.28 -2.22
CA GLY A 427 17.39 -3.94 -1.73
C GLY A 427 16.15 -3.04 -1.65
N HIS A 428 16.27 -1.96 -0.89
CA HIS A 428 15.24 -0.94 -0.71
C HIS A 428 15.80 0.43 -1.05
N PHE A 429 15.09 1.18 -1.89
CA PHE A 429 15.39 2.59 -2.18
C PHE A 429 14.60 3.44 -1.20
N THR A 430 15.19 3.72 -0.05
CA THR A 430 14.57 4.44 1.06
C THR A 430 14.54 5.95 0.85
N GLU A 431 15.54 6.48 0.14
CA GLU A 431 15.67 7.89 -0.20
C GLU A 431 14.79 8.24 -1.41
N GLN A 432 14.20 9.44 -1.39
CA GLN A 432 13.28 9.89 -2.42
C GLN A 432 13.99 10.79 -3.43
N ALA A 433 13.74 10.52 -4.72
CA ALA A 433 14.17 11.37 -5.81
C ALA A 433 12.98 12.19 -6.33
N SER A 434 13.18 13.49 -6.53
CA SER A 434 12.25 14.37 -7.21
C SER A 434 12.69 14.65 -8.64
N PHE A 435 11.70 14.73 -9.52
CA PHE A 435 11.87 15.01 -10.95
C PHE A 435 11.47 16.46 -11.17
N THR A 436 12.47 17.33 -11.32
CA THR A 436 12.28 18.78 -11.43
C THR A 436 12.74 19.29 -12.78
N THR A 437 12.38 20.52 -13.14
CA THR A 437 12.92 21.18 -14.35
C THR A 437 14.44 21.38 -14.30
N ALA A 438 15.06 21.25 -13.13
CA ALA A 438 16.50 21.29 -12.94
C ALA A 438 17.17 19.90 -12.98
N GLY A 439 16.43 18.85 -13.36
CA GLY A 439 16.89 17.46 -13.37
C GLY A 439 16.42 16.66 -12.15
N VAL A 440 16.99 15.47 -12.00
CA VAL A 440 16.74 14.56 -10.87
C VAL A 440 17.47 15.08 -9.64
N GLN A 441 16.75 15.30 -8.54
CA GLN A 441 17.33 15.70 -7.27
C GLN A 441 16.96 14.71 -6.18
N MET A 442 17.90 14.43 -5.29
CA MET A 442 17.55 13.75 -4.05
C MET A 442 17.04 14.79 -3.05
N GLU A 443 15.96 14.43 -2.38
CA GLU A 443 15.35 15.26 -1.35
C GLU A 443 15.49 14.56 0.00
N GLU A 444 15.69 15.37 1.04
CA GLU A 444 15.44 14.90 2.39
C GLU A 444 14.01 14.42 2.39
N ARG A 445 13.82 13.13 2.68
CA ARG A 445 12.49 12.64 2.96
C ARG A 445 12.03 13.43 4.18
N ASP A 446 11.17 14.41 3.96
CA ASP A 446 10.45 15.03 5.05
C ASP A 446 9.60 13.89 5.59
N ILE A 447 10.07 13.25 6.65
CA ILE A 447 9.22 12.38 7.43
C ILE A 447 8.38 13.34 8.26
N GLU A 448 7.59 14.19 7.60
CA GLU A 448 6.35 14.60 8.23
C GLU A 448 5.62 13.28 8.51
N ASP A 449 4.92 13.16 9.64
CA ASP A 449 4.04 12.01 9.93
C ASP A 449 3.04 11.70 8.80
N ARG A 450 2.99 12.56 7.76
CA ARG A 450 2.17 12.53 6.55
C ARG A 450 2.87 11.97 5.29
N ASP A 451 4.21 12.01 5.22
CA ASP A 451 5.01 11.74 3.99
C ASP A 451 5.80 10.42 4.03
N ILE A 452 5.82 9.75 5.17
CA ILE A 452 5.37 8.36 5.09
C ILE A 452 3.91 8.52 4.70
N VAL A 453 3.55 8.29 3.43
CA VAL A 453 2.18 7.85 3.14
C VAL A 453 2.07 6.55 3.91
N PHE A 454 1.78 6.66 5.20
CA PHE A 454 1.51 5.54 6.04
C PHE A 454 0.40 4.86 5.27
N PRO A 455 0.43 3.54 5.15
CA PRO A 455 -0.75 2.87 4.66
C PRO A 455 -1.96 3.21 5.54
N LYS A 456 -1.80 3.90 6.70
CA LYS A 456 -2.84 4.59 7.48
C LYS A 456 -3.53 5.72 6.74
N GLN A 457 -2.80 6.63 6.10
CA GLN A 457 -3.42 7.71 5.34
C GLN A 457 -4.02 7.18 4.04
N TYR A 458 -3.33 6.28 3.34
CA TYR A 458 -3.91 5.59 2.18
C TYR A 458 -5.10 4.71 2.54
N LEU A 459 -5.11 4.04 3.69
CA LEU A 459 -6.27 3.29 4.17
C LEU A 459 -7.36 4.21 4.69
N LYS A 460 -7.03 5.35 5.31
CA LYS A 460 -8.00 6.38 5.69
C LYS A 460 -8.65 6.94 4.43
N GLU A 461 -7.87 7.24 3.40
CA GLU A 461 -8.34 7.63 2.08
C GLU A 461 -9.15 6.52 1.44
N MET A 462 -8.72 5.25 1.47
CA MET A 462 -9.52 4.14 0.96
C MET A 462 -10.83 3.95 1.73
N TYR A 463 -10.81 4.12 3.05
CA TYR A 463 -11.98 4.02 3.92
C TYR A 463 -12.98 5.14 3.62
N VAL A 464 -12.49 6.38 3.43
CA VAL A 464 -13.32 7.51 2.98
C VAL A 464 -13.81 7.29 1.55
N ASN A 465 -12.92 6.90 0.64
CA ASN A 465 -13.21 6.72 -0.78
C ASN A 465 -14.19 5.57 -1.02
N SER A 466 -14.26 4.58 -0.12
CA SER A 466 -15.26 3.52 -0.16
C SER A 466 -16.70 4.03 -0.05
N LEU A 467 -16.92 5.26 0.42
CA LEU A 467 -18.23 5.93 0.43
C LEU A 467 -18.33 7.09 -0.56
N SER A 468 -17.31 7.30 -1.40
CA SER A 468 -17.32 8.36 -2.42
C SER A 468 -18.20 7.97 -3.60
N ALA A 469 -18.79 8.97 -4.29
CA ALA A 469 -19.75 8.74 -5.37
C ALA A 469 -19.16 8.00 -6.59
N GLU A 470 -17.85 8.07 -6.81
CA GLU A 470 -17.17 7.43 -7.94
C GLU A 470 -16.79 5.97 -7.64
N ASP A 471 -16.61 5.63 -6.36
CA ASP A 471 -15.94 4.40 -5.89
C ASP A 471 -16.69 3.71 -4.74
N TYR A 472 -18.02 3.70 -4.81
CA TYR A 472 -18.89 3.19 -3.76
C TYR A 472 -18.69 1.68 -3.49
N ASP A 473 -18.32 1.33 -2.26
CA ASP A 473 -17.94 -0.03 -1.83
C ASP A 473 -18.30 -0.22 -0.35
N VAL A 474 -19.59 -0.52 -0.09
CA VAL A 474 -20.15 -0.68 1.27
C VAL A 474 -19.55 -1.86 1.99
N ASP A 475 -19.19 -2.89 1.24
CA ASP A 475 -18.63 -4.11 1.80
C ASP A 475 -17.22 -3.84 2.35
N LEU A 476 -16.37 -3.14 1.58
CA LEU A 476 -15.07 -2.70 2.06
C LEU A 476 -15.24 -1.78 3.26
N PHE A 477 -16.18 -0.84 3.17
CA PHE A 477 -16.47 0.07 4.27
C PHE A 477 -16.81 -0.70 5.56
N ALA A 478 -17.70 -1.69 5.50
CA ALA A 478 -18.11 -2.51 6.63
C ALA A 478 -16.93 -3.31 7.21
N ALA A 479 -16.11 -3.91 6.33
CA ALA A 479 -14.91 -4.63 6.72
C ALA A 479 -13.91 -3.75 7.48
N MET A 480 -13.57 -2.59 6.89
CA MET A 480 -12.63 -1.63 7.46
C MET A 480 -13.15 -1.04 8.77
N THR A 481 -14.46 -0.82 8.87
CA THR A 481 -15.13 -0.43 10.12
C THR A 481 -14.87 -1.45 11.21
N LEU A 482 -15.18 -2.73 10.94
CA LEU A 482 -15.14 -3.79 11.94
C LEU A 482 -13.70 -4.08 12.37
N ALA A 483 -12.76 -4.05 11.42
CA ALA A 483 -11.33 -4.11 11.70
C ALA A 483 -10.86 -2.93 12.59
N ALA A 484 -11.28 -1.70 12.30
CA ALA A 484 -10.94 -0.53 13.12
C ALA A 484 -11.50 -0.61 14.56
N LEU A 485 -12.54 -1.44 14.76
CA LEU A 485 -13.15 -1.72 16.07
C LEU A 485 -12.61 -3.00 16.72
N ASP A 486 -11.49 -3.54 16.23
CA ASP A 486 -10.85 -4.79 16.69
C ASP A 486 -11.79 -6.01 16.65
N VAL A 487 -12.75 -6.00 15.72
CA VAL A 487 -13.67 -7.13 15.51
C VAL A 487 -13.00 -8.10 14.55
N ALA A 488 -12.63 -9.26 15.07
CA ALA A 488 -12.16 -10.36 14.25
C ALA A 488 -13.25 -10.76 13.25
N LEU A 489 -12.88 -10.70 11.97
CA LEU A 489 -13.69 -11.21 10.89
C LEU A 489 -13.47 -12.73 10.86
N GLU A 490 -14.47 -13.49 11.28
CA GLU A 490 -14.43 -14.94 11.07
C GLU A 490 -14.69 -15.17 9.59
N ASP A 491 -13.65 -15.61 8.86
CA ASP A 491 -13.77 -16.17 7.50
C ASP A 491 -14.48 -17.53 7.61
N SER A 492 -15.72 -17.47 8.09
CA SER A 492 -16.62 -18.59 8.11
C SER A 492 -17.01 -18.81 6.66
N ASP A 493 -16.39 -19.79 6.02
CA ASP A 493 -16.93 -20.43 4.82
C ASP A 493 -18.39 -20.75 5.19
N PRO A 494 -19.39 -20.02 4.65
CA PRO A 494 -20.76 -20.22 5.06
C PRO A 494 -21.10 -21.63 4.61
N THR A 495 -21.15 -22.54 5.58
CA THR A 495 -21.42 -23.95 5.41
C THR A 495 -22.49 -24.14 4.34
N GLU A 496 -22.13 -24.93 3.35
CA GLU A 496 -22.98 -25.79 2.53
C GLU A 496 -24.47 -25.40 2.48
N VAL A 497 -24.88 -25.01 1.28
CA VAL A 497 -26.24 -25.17 0.76
C VAL A 497 -27.24 -24.06 1.17
N THR A 498 -27.67 -23.33 0.13
CA THR A 498 -28.95 -22.60 -0.01
C THR A 498 -29.17 -21.27 0.74
N SER A 499 -28.92 -20.16 0.04
CA SER A 499 -29.86 -19.02 -0.16
C SER A 499 -29.07 -17.75 -0.47
N ARG A 500 -28.75 -17.51 -1.74
CA ARG A 500 -28.12 -16.27 -2.21
C ARG A 500 -29.14 -15.13 -2.23
N LEU A 501 -29.08 -14.24 -1.26
CA LEU A 501 -29.36 -12.82 -1.50
C LEU A 501 -28.01 -12.15 -1.76
N ASP A 502 -27.96 -11.23 -2.73
CA ASP A 502 -26.75 -10.52 -3.18
C ASP A 502 -26.08 -9.61 -2.11
N HIS A 503 -26.50 -9.68 -0.84
CA HIS A 503 -26.14 -8.71 0.20
C HIS A 503 -25.62 -9.31 1.52
N GLU A 504 -25.54 -10.64 1.67
CA GLU A 504 -24.91 -11.27 2.85
C GLU A 504 -23.43 -11.52 2.60
N GLN A 505 -22.59 -10.79 3.33
CA GLN A 505 -21.17 -10.72 3.03
C GLN A 505 -20.31 -11.58 3.97
N PHE A 506 -20.56 -11.55 5.28
CA PHE A 506 -19.78 -12.31 6.27
C PHE A 506 -20.42 -12.38 7.66
N VAL A 507 -20.00 -13.36 8.48
CA VAL A 507 -20.38 -13.52 9.89
C VAL A 507 -19.25 -13.02 10.77
N VAL A 508 -19.58 -12.27 11.81
CA VAL A 508 -18.60 -11.74 12.77
C VAL A 508 -19.03 -12.02 14.20
N ARG A 509 -18.06 -12.01 15.10
CA ARG A 509 -18.33 -12.09 16.53
C ARG A 509 -18.22 -10.71 17.16
N LEU A 510 -19.37 -10.06 17.35
CA LEU A 510 -19.44 -8.79 18.09
C LEU A 510 -19.62 -9.09 19.58
N ARG A 511 -18.53 -8.94 20.35
CA ARG A 511 -18.46 -9.36 21.76
C ARG A 511 -18.73 -10.88 21.87
N ASP A 512 -19.86 -11.25 22.47
CA ASP A 512 -20.27 -12.64 22.64
C ASP A 512 -21.37 -13.08 21.65
N ARG A 513 -21.70 -12.24 20.66
CA ARG A 513 -22.80 -12.49 19.71
C ARG A 513 -22.29 -12.71 18.30
N GLU A 514 -22.65 -13.86 17.73
CA GLU A 514 -22.58 -14.08 16.28
C GLU A 514 -23.53 -13.12 15.57
N THR A 515 -22.98 -12.34 14.64
CA THR A 515 -23.68 -11.29 13.90
C THR A 515 -23.50 -11.51 12.41
N LEU A 516 -24.62 -11.61 11.69
CA LEU A 516 -24.64 -11.60 10.22
C LEU A 516 -24.44 -10.17 9.73
N VAL A 517 -23.49 -9.95 8.82
CA VAL A 517 -23.25 -8.63 8.22
C VAL A 517 -23.84 -8.59 6.82
N PHE A 518 -24.78 -7.67 6.63
CA PHE A 518 -25.39 -7.33 5.36
C PHE A 518 -24.88 -5.97 4.89
N CYS A 519 -24.66 -5.82 3.60
CA CYS A 519 -24.19 -4.58 2.99
C CYS A 519 -25.10 -4.23 1.81
N LEU A 520 -25.77 -3.09 1.89
CA LEU A 520 -26.71 -2.62 0.87
C LEU A 520 -26.05 -1.53 0.03
N GLU A 521 -25.95 -1.78 -1.28
CA GLU A 521 -25.32 -0.88 -2.25
C GLU A 521 -25.99 0.51 -2.30
N ALA A 522 -25.23 1.51 -2.77
CA ALA A 522 -25.75 2.85 -3.03
C ALA A 522 -26.94 2.81 -4.00
N GLY A 523 -28.05 3.42 -3.58
CA GLY A 523 -29.30 3.46 -4.36
C GLY A 523 -30.29 2.36 -4.00
N THR A 524 -29.91 1.37 -3.19
CA THR A 524 -30.85 0.39 -2.64
C THR A 524 -31.86 1.09 -1.74
N ARG A 525 -33.14 1.00 -2.07
CA ARG A 525 -34.21 1.59 -1.24
C ARG A 525 -34.53 0.65 -0.10
N LEU A 526 -34.52 1.16 1.14
CA LEU A 526 -35.01 0.39 2.29
C LEU A 526 -36.54 0.36 2.27
N ASP A 527 -37.10 -0.57 1.50
CA ASP A 527 -38.53 -0.82 1.42
C ASP A 527 -38.94 -2.11 2.15
N GLN A 528 -40.25 -2.37 2.19
CA GLN A 528 -40.82 -3.56 2.84
C GLN A 528 -40.29 -4.86 2.25
N GLU A 529 -40.03 -4.89 0.94
CA GLU A 529 -39.50 -6.07 0.27
C GLU A 529 -38.07 -6.38 0.73
N THR A 530 -37.20 -5.36 0.74
CA THR A 530 -35.82 -5.46 1.19
C THR A 530 -35.74 -5.90 2.65
N VAL A 531 -36.52 -5.26 3.53
CA VAL A 531 -36.60 -5.63 4.96
C VAL A 531 -37.09 -7.06 5.14
N THR A 532 -38.13 -7.47 4.40
CA THR A 532 -38.66 -8.84 4.48
C THR A 532 -37.61 -9.87 4.08
N ARG A 533 -36.84 -9.60 3.02
CA ARG A 533 -35.75 -10.48 2.55
C ARG A 533 -34.64 -10.62 3.60
N LEU A 534 -34.20 -9.51 4.22
CA LEU A 534 -33.18 -9.54 5.28
C LEU A 534 -33.66 -10.36 6.49
N ILE A 535 -34.92 -10.16 6.92
CA ILE A 535 -35.52 -10.91 8.03
C ILE A 535 -35.61 -12.41 7.71
N GLN A 536 -36.08 -12.76 6.51
CA GLN A 536 -36.17 -14.16 6.06
C GLN A 536 -34.82 -14.84 6.07
N ARG A 537 -33.78 -14.17 5.56
CA ARG A 537 -32.43 -14.75 5.50
C ARG A 537 -31.83 -14.92 6.88
N LYS A 538 -31.94 -13.93 7.77
CA LYS A 538 -31.53 -14.05 9.17
C LYS A 538 -32.19 -15.26 9.84
N ARG A 539 -33.51 -15.41 9.67
CA ARG A 539 -34.25 -16.55 10.22
C ARG A 539 -33.77 -17.89 9.67
N GLN A 540 -33.45 -17.95 8.37
CA GLN A 540 -32.89 -19.17 7.77
C GLN A 540 -31.55 -19.52 8.43
N ALA A 541 -30.64 -18.56 8.58
CA ALA A 541 -29.36 -18.78 9.24
C ALA A 541 -29.51 -19.19 10.72
N GLU A 542 -30.51 -18.67 11.43
CA GLU A 542 -30.85 -19.11 12.80
C GLU A 542 -31.35 -20.57 12.84
N ILE A 543 -32.10 -21.00 11.83
CA ILE A 543 -32.55 -22.39 11.69
C ILE A 543 -31.36 -23.30 11.38
N ASP A 544 -30.50 -22.91 10.44
CA ASP A 544 -29.35 -23.70 9.99
C ASP A 544 -28.33 -23.88 11.13
N SER A 545 -28.05 -22.81 11.88
CA SER A 545 -27.09 -22.82 12.99
C SER A 545 -27.68 -23.37 14.31
N GLY A 546 -29.01 -23.41 14.45
CA GLY A 546 -29.69 -23.71 15.70
C GLY A 546 -29.48 -22.67 16.80
N ARG A 547 -28.96 -21.48 16.47
CA ARG A 547 -28.65 -20.39 17.41
C ARG A 547 -29.42 -19.13 17.03
N ARG A 548 -29.65 -18.25 18.01
CA ARG A 548 -30.15 -16.90 17.72
C ARG A 548 -28.98 -16.03 17.25
N LEU A 549 -29.18 -15.35 16.14
CA LEU A 549 -28.17 -14.50 15.52
C LEU A 549 -28.58 -13.04 15.64
N HIS A 550 -27.60 -12.16 15.74
CA HIS A 550 -27.80 -10.73 15.48
C HIS A 550 -27.55 -10.45 13.98
N ALA A 551 -28.06 -9.35 13.46
CA ALA A 551 -27.82 -8.97 12.07
C ALA A 551 -27.51 -7.48 11.98
N LEU A 552 -26.40 -7.12 11.36
CA LEU A 552 -25.95 -5.75 11.15
C LEU A 552 -26.02 -5.42 9.67
N VAL A 553 -26.68 -4.33 9.32
CA VAL A 553 -26.92 -3.90 7.94
C VAL A 553 -26.24 -2.56 7.72
N PHE A 554 -25.12 -2.58 7.00
CA PHE A 554 -24.45 -1.38 6.52
C PHE A 554 -25.18 -0.86 5.29
N MET A 555 -25.56 0.41 5.32
CA MET A 555 -26.26 1.03 4.21
C MET A 555 -25.67 2.38 3.85
N ALA A 556 -25.45 2.49 2.56
CA ALA A 556 -25.10 3.70 1.85
C ALA A 556 -26.16 4.79 2.00
N ASN A 557 -25.83 5.92 2.62
CA ASN A 557 -26.67 7.12 2.59
C ASN A 557 -28.11 6.94 3.12
N VAL A 558 -28.25 6.42 4.34
CA VAL A 558 -29.54 6.33 5.05
C VAL A 558 -30.11 7.73 5.37
N GLN A 559 -29.28 8.79 5.29
CA GLN A 559 -29.71 10.17 5.46
C GLN A 559 -30.96 10.54 4.64
N ALA A 560 -31.08 10.08 3.39
CA ALA A 560 -32.25 10.36 2.57
C ALA A 560 -33.57 9.76 3.12
N LEU A 561 -33.49 8.70 3.93
CA LEU A 561 -34.65 8.04 4.55
C LEU A 561 -35.07 8.73 5.86
N VAL A 562 -34.11 9.19 6.67
CA VAL A 562 -34.36 9.67 8.05
C VAL A 562 -34.49 11.20 8.15
N GLU A 563 -34.06 11.96 7.14
CA GLU A 563 -34.02 13.44 7.18
C GLU A 563 -35.37 14.16 7.01
N THR A 564 -36.50 13.45 6.95
CA THR A 564 -37.80 14.11 7.10
C THR A 564 -38.04 14.42 8.58
N GLU A 565 -38.29 15.69 8.92
CA GLU A 565 -38.56 16.16 10.29
C GLU A 565 -39.69 15.37 10.98
N MET A 566 -40.51 14.66 10.19
CA MET A 566 -41.25 13.47 10.64
C MET A 566 -40.97 12.30 9.69
N PRO A 567 -40.35 11.20 10.16
CA PRO A 567 -40.25 9.99 9.36
C PRO A 567 -41.66 9.54 8.96
N SER A 568 -41.83 9.15 7.69
CA SER A 568 -43.13 8.63 7.26
C SER A 568 -43.57 7.47 8.16
N ARG A 569 -44.88 7.34 8.41
CA ARG A 569 -45.42 6.23 9.20
C ARG A 569 -44.94 4.86 8.70
N ALA A 570 -44.81 4.71 7.39
CA ALA A 570 -44.27 3.51 6.76
C ALA A 570 -42.83 3.22 7.19
N LEU A 571 -41.97 4.24 7.29
CA LEU A 571 -40.59 4.07 7.77
C LEU A 571 -40.54 3.66 9.25
N LEU A 572 -41.39 4.24 10.09
CA LEU A 572 -41.49 3.83 11.50
C LEU A 572 -41.95 2.37 11.65
N GLU A 573 -42.90 1.94 10.83
CA GLU A 573 -43.36 0.54 10.78
C GLU A 573 -42.24 -0.42 10.29
N LEU A 574 -41.42 0.02 9.32
CA LEU A 574 -40.24 -0.73 8.88
C LEU A 574 -39.18 -0.83 9.98
N ILE A 575 -38.85 0.28 10.64
CA ILE A 575 -37.88 0.30 11.75
C ILE A 575 -38.36 -0.61 12.90
N GLY A 576 -39.64 -0.59 13.24
CA GLY A 576 -40.20 -1.49 14.23
C GLY A 576 -40.08 -2.97 13.82
N SER A 577 -40.26 -3.27 12.53
CA SER A 577 -40.08 -4.63 12.00
C SER A 577 -38.62 -5.10 12.06
N ILE A 578 -37.67 -4.21 11.78
CA ILE A 578 -36.22 -4.42 11.90
C ILE A 578 -35.84 -4.70 13.36
N GLU A 579 -36.32 -3.87 14.28
CA GLU A 579 -36.05 -3.99 15.72
C GLU A 579 -36.56 -5.32 16.29
N LEU A 580 -37.81 -5.69 15.95
CA LEU A 580 -38.44 -6.95 16.39
C LEU A 580 -37.72 -8.19 15.84
N ALA A 581 -37.12 -8.09 14.66
CA ALA A 581 -36.38 -9.17 14.06
C ALA A 581 -34.92 -9.26 14.55
N GLY A 582 -34.45 -8.31 15.37
CA GLY A 582 -33.08 -8.28 15.89
C GLY A 582 -32.05 -7.87 14.82
N LEU A 583 -32.45 -7.00 13.90
CA LEU A 583 -31.57 -6.37 12.92
C LEU A 583 -31.16 -4.97 13.43
N THR A 584 -29.95 -4.56 13.12
CA THR A 584 -29.43 -3.21 13.34
C THR A 584 -29.06 -2.61 11.98
N ILE A 585 -29.66 -1.48 11.63
CA ILE A 585 -29.33 -0.72 10.43
C ILE A 585 -28.43 0.45 10.81
N VAL A 586 -27.30 0.56 10.12
CA VAL A 586 -26.34 1.65 10.31
C VAL A 586 -26.13 2.43 9.02
N ASP A 587 -26.01 3.74 9.18
CA ASP A 587 -25.60 4.64 8.10
C ASP A 587 -24.08 4.63 8.01
N CYS A 588 -23.53 4.18 6.88
CA CYS A 588 -22.09 4.11 6.68
C CYS A 588 -21.40 5.45 6.93
N ASN A 589 -22.00 6.57 6.53
CA ASN A 589 -21.42 7.89 6.75
C ASN A 589 -21.34 8.25 8.24
N ARG A 590 -22.26 7.76 9.08
CA ARG A 590 -22.23 8.02 10.52
C ARG A 590 -21.21 7.14 11.21
N VAL A 591 -21.16 5.86 10.84
CA VAL A 591 -20.17 4.92 11.35
C VAL A 591 -18.75 5.38 11.03
N LEU A 592 -18.51 5.86 9.81
CA LEU A 592 -17.21 6.41 9.39
C LEU A 592 -16.73 7.50 10.35
N ARG A 593 -17.65 8.41 10.71
CA ARG A 593 -17.37 9.53 11.62
C ARG A 593 -17.13 9.05 13.03
N SER A 594 -17.93 8.12 13.53
CA SER A 594 -17.71 7.54 14.85
C SER A 594 -16.35 6.87 14.95
N VAL A 595 -15.92 6.16 13.90
CA VAL A 595 -14.59 5.54 13.84
C VAL A 595 -13.48 6.59 13.82
N PHE A 596 -13.61 7.70 13.07
CA PHE A 596 -12.60 8.78 13.13
C PHE A 596 -12.57 9.52 14.46
N ALA A 597 -13.71 9.63 15.14
CA ALA A 597 -13.78 10.22 16.47
C ALA A 597 -13.06 9.38 17.54
N LEU A 598 -12.71 8.11 17.27
CA LEU A 598 -11.83 7.32 18.15
C LEU A 598 -10.46 7.99 18.30
N ASP A 599 -9.87 8.41 17.18
CA ASP A 599 -8.57 9.08 17.14
C ASP A 599 -8.71 10.57 17.49
N ASP A 600 -9.70 11.25 16.90
CA ASP A 600 -9.81 12.72 16.99
C ASP A 600 -10.41 13.22 18.32
N LEU A 601 -11.31 12.44 18.93
CA LEU A 601 -12.10 12.83 20.12
C LEU A 601 -11.98 11.83 21.27
N ALA A 602 -11.07 10.86 21.18
CA ALA A 602 -10.87 9.80 22.18
C ALA A 602 -12.16 9.04 22.54
N TRP A 603 -13.03 8.83 21.56
CA TRP A 603 -14.23 8.00 21.76
C TRP A 603 -13.84 6.55 22.06
N SER A 604 -14.66 5.86 22.85
CA SER A 604 -14.45 4.45 23.18
C SER A 604 -14.91 3.54 22.03
N LYS A 605 -14.08 2.55 21.67
CA LYS A 605 -14.46 1.48 20.71
C LYS A 605 -15.68 0.71 21.21
N GLU A 606 -15.74 0.44 22.51
CA GLU A 606 -16.81 -0.32 23.17
C GLU A 606 -18.18 0.35 22.99
N MET A 607 -18.21 1.68 23.01
CA MET A 607 -19.43 2.46 22.84
C MET A 607 -19.95 2.37 21.40
N ILE A 608 -19.08 2.40 20.39
CA ILE A 608 -19.47 2.18 19.00
C ILE A 608 -19.99 0.75 18.82
N LEU A 609 -19.30 -0.24 19.38
CA LEU A 609 -19.72 -1.65 19.35
C LEU A 609 -21.09 -1.87 20.00
N GLU A 610 -21.40 -1.19 21.12
CA GLU A 610 -22.73 -1.21 21.74
C GLU A 610 -23.82 -0.67 20.83
N ARG A 611 -23.50 0.39 20.08
CA ARG A 611 -24.42 0.96 19.10
C ARG A 611 -24.63 0.05 17.90
N LEU A 612 -23.61 -0.67 17.45
CA LEU A 612 -23.75 -1.67 16.38
C LEU A 612 -24.60 -2.88 16.80
N LEU A 613 -24.75 -3.12 18.11
CA LEU A 613 -25.58 -4.19 18.68
C LEU A 613 -27.02 -3.74 19.03
N HIS A 614 -27.34 -2.45 18.86
CA HIS A 614 -28.65 -1.91 19.20
C HIS A 614 -29.64 -2.12 18.06
N HIS A 615 -30.63 -2.99 18.28
CA HIS A 615 -31.63 -3.32 17.26
C HIS A 615 -32.40 -2.07 16.79
N GLY A 616 -32.81 -2.07 15.52
CA GLY A 616 -33.48 -0.94 14.87
C GLY A 616 -32.51 -0.08 14.08
N TYR A 617 -32.70 1.24 14.10
CA TYR A 617 -31.79 2.18 13.47
C TYR A 617 -30.76 2.68 14.49
N SER A 618 -29.48 2.53 14.17
CA SER A 618 -28.39 3.02 15.01
C SER A 618 -27.67 4.18 14.32
N ASP A 619 -27.60 5.31 15.03
CA ASP A 619 -26.85 6.47 14.58
C ASP A 619 -25.36 6.38 14.89
N CYS A 620 -24.93 5.34 15.62
CA CYS A 620 -23.56 5.15 16.11
C CYS A 620 -23.00 6.33 16.91
N MET A 621 -23.88 7.20 17.44
CA MET A 621 -23.49 8.34 18.26
C MET A 621 -23.42 7.93 19.74
N PRO A 622 -22.53 8.52 20.54
CA PRO A 622 -22.50 8.29 21.98
C PRO A 622 -23.84 8.73 22.58
N GLY A 623 -24.41 7.94 23.50
CA GLY A 623 -25.73 8.22 24.08
C GLY A 623 -25.84 9.51 24.87
N GLU A 624 -24.71 10.11 25.19
CA GLU A 624 -24.60 11.40 25.85
C GLU A 624 -24.95 12.57 24.93
N TYR A 625 -24.86 12.38 23.60
CA TYR A 625 -25.15 13.43 22.62
C TYR A 625 -26.60 13.37 22.15
N VAL A 626 -27.28 14.49 22.23
CA VAL A 626 -28.65 14.66 21.74
C VAL A 626 -28.64 15.65 20.58
N GLY A 627 -29.21 15.28 19.44
CA GLY A 627 -29.36 16.19 18.30
C GLY A 627 -30.25 17.38 18.67
N ILE A 628 -29.71 18.60 18.54
CA ILE A 628 -30.40 19.84 18.91
C ILE A 628 -30.77 20.72 17.71
N GLY A 629 -30.09 20.57 16.58
CA GLY A 629 -30.34 21.45 15.43
C GLY A 629 -29.33 21.32 14.29
N LYS A 630 -29.24 22.37 13.47
CA LYS A 630 -28.30 22.47 12.34
C LYS A 630 -27.70 23.86 12.21
N VAL A 631 -26.51 23.96 11.65
CA VAL A 631 -25.86 25.21 11.31
C VAL A 631 -26.61 25.88 10.17
N ARG A 632 -27.10 27.09 10.41
CA ARG A 632 -27.77 27.93 9.42
C ARG A 632 -26.78 28.68 8.54
N ARG A 633 -25.71 29.22 9.14
CA ARG A 633 -24.61 29.89 8.43
C ARG A 633 -23.38 30.08 9.33
N PRO A 634 -22.15 30.00 8.79
CA PRO A 634 -20.95 30.43 9.50
C PRO A 634 -20.88 31.97 9.60
N LEU A 635 -20.24 32.49 10.66
CA LEU A 635 -20.00 33.92 10.88
C LEU A 635 -18.49 34.19 11.15
N PRO A 636 -17.62 34.12 10.13
CA PRO A 636 -16.16 34.11 10.32
C PRO A 636 -15.60 35.35 11.01
N LYS A 637 -16.17 36.53 10.72
CA LYS A 637 -15.73 37.81 11.31
C LYS A 637 -15.93 37.90 12.82
N HIS A 638 -16.77 37.03 13.37
CA HIS A 638 -17.14 37.02 14.78
C HIS A 638 -16.67 35.75 15.49
N SER A 639 -15.88 34.90 14.80
CA SER A 639 -15.52 33.56 15.30
C SER A 639 -16.73 32.81 15.86
N ALA A 640 -17.86 32.85 15.13
CA ALA A 640 -19.13 32.32 15.60
C ALA A 640 -19.86 31.57 14.48
N VAL A 641 -20.86 30.79 14.87
CA VAL A 641 -21.75 30.07 13.96
C VAL A 641 -23.20 30.29 14.35
N SER A 642 -24.09 30.51 13.37
CA SER A 642 -25.53 30.57 13.60
C SER A 642 -26.12 29.17 13.56
N VAL A 643 -26.71 28.71 14.65
CA VAL A 643 -27.34 27.40 14.82
C VAL A 643 -28.85 27.57 14.90
N SER A 644 -29.58 26.81 14.09
CA SER A 644 -31.04 26.71 14.16
C SER A 644 -31.40 25.54 15.06
N VAL A 645 -31.93 25.83 16.25
CA VAL A 645 -32.31 24.84 17.26
C VAL A 645 -33.73 24.35 16.98
N SER A 646 -33.95 23.04 16.96
CA SER A 646 -35.25 22.43 16.67
C SER A 646 -36.24 22.61 17.84
N ALA A 647 -37.53 22.59 17.54
CA ALA A 647 -38.58 22.69 18.54
C ALA A 647 -38.46 21.61 19.64
N GLY A 648 -38.56 22.02 20.91
CA GLY A 648 -38.46 21.11 22.05
C GLY A 648 -37.05 20.63 22.39
N ARG A 649 -36.01 21.15 21.70
CA ARG A 649 -34.60 20.92 22.03
C ARG A 649 -34.05 22.10 22.83
N GLU A 650 -33.14 21.82 23.74
CA GLU A 650 -32.50 22.82 24.59
C GLU A 650 -31.02 22.53 24.80
N PHE A 651 -30.23 23.57 25.01
CA PHE A 651 -28.84 23.49 25.50
C PHE A 651 -28.50 24.73 26.33
N GLU A 652 -27.48 24.62 27.16
CA GLU A 652 -27.08 25.59 28.18
C GLU A 652 -25.58 25.91 28.06
N ARG A 653 -25.18 27.04 28.61
CA ARG A 653 -23.77 27.43 28.66
C ARG A 653 -22.99 26.42 29.50
N GLY A 654 -21.83 26.02 28.99
CA GLY A 654 -21.02 24.97 29.61
C GLY A 654 -21.33 23.57 29.10
N ASP A 655 -22.41 23.36 28.33
CA ASP A 655 -22.57 22.13 27.56
C ASP A 655 -21.53 22.06 26.45
N THR A 656 -21.13 20.83 26.11
CA THR A 656 -20.30 20.60 24.95
C THR A 656 -21.17 20.45 23.70
N LEU A 657 -20.87 21.22 22.66
CA LEU A 657 -21.54 21.13 21.38
C LEU A 657 -20.63 20.40 20.38
N MET A 658 -21.22 19.41 19.70
CA MET A 658 -20.59 18.72 18.60
C MET A 658 -21.24 19.14 17.28
N PHE A 659 -20.41 19.58 16.35
CA PHE A 659 -20.77 19.96 15.00
C PHE A 659 -20.31 18.87 14.04
N MET A 660 -21.21 18.39 13.19
CA MET A 660 -20.95 17.23 12.34
C MET A 660 -21.37 17.47 10.89
N SER A 661 -20.41 17.32 9.98
CA SER A 661 -20.56 17.36 8.51
C SER A 661 -20.51 15.96 7.92
N SER A 662 -20.51 15.82 6.58
CA SER A 662 -20.26 14.54 5.91
C SER A 662 -18.92 13.89 6.25
N ASN A 663 -17.87 14.69 6.46
CA ASN A 663 -16.48 14.24 6.55
C ASN A 663 -15.69 14.81 7.75
N GLN A 664 -16.32 15.63 8.60
CA GLN A 664 -15.67 16.27 9.74
C GLN A 664 -16.56 16.26 10.97
N VAL A 665 -15.92 16.10 12.13
CA VAL A 665 -16.53 16.24 13.46
C VAL A 665 -15.70 17.24 14.24
N VAL A 666 -16.35 18.20 14.87
CA VAL A 666 -15.71 19.21 15.71
C VAL A 666 -16.48 19.30 17.01
N GLU A 667 -15.78 19.27 18.13
CA GLU A 667 -16.36 19.31 19.47
C GLU A 667 -15.72 20.42 20.30
N PHE A 668 -16.54 21.26 20.94
CA PHE A 668 -16.06 22.26 21.89
C PHE A 668 -17.19 22.78 22.80
N VAL A 669 -16.79 23.38 23.92
CA VAL A 669 -17.67 24.17 24.77
C VAL A 669 -17.77 25.58 24.18
N PRO A 670 -18.98 26.09 23.85
CA PRO A 670 -19.13 27.43 23.30
C PRO A 670 -18.58 28.54 24.22
N LEU A 671 -17.87 29.51 23.65
CA LEU A 671 -17.38 30.68 24.40
C LEU A 671 -18.53 31.61 24.80
N SER A 672 -19.48 31.80 23.88
CA SER A 672 -20.67 32.62 24.06
C SER A 672 -21.87 31.98 23.36
N ILE A 673 -23.05 32.28 23.86
CA ILE A 673 -24.33 31.87 23.28
C ILE A 673 -25.20 33.12 23.22
N GLU A 674 -25.59 33.55 22.03
CA GLU A 674 -26.28 34.83 21.81
C GLU A 674 -27.58 34.64 21.04
N ILE A 675 -28.69 35.16 21.57
CA ILE A 675 -29.97 35.26 20.87
C ILE A 675 -30.26 36.75 20.70
N ALA A 676 -30.49 37.19 19.46
CA ALA A 676 -30.75 38.60 19.15
C ALA A 676 -29.70 39.59 19.73
N HIS A 677 -28.41 39.19 19.74
CA HIS A 677 -27.27 39.95 20.29
C HIS A 677 -27.24 40.08 21.83
N GLU A 678 -28.06 39.32 22.55
CA GLU A 678 -28.01 39.21 24.01
C GLU A 678 -27.44 37.87 24.42
N SER A 679 -26.46 37.88 25.35
CA SER A 679 -25.89 36.66 25.91
C SER A 679 -26.93 35.91 26.73
N VAL A 680 -27.13 34.63 26.44
CA VAL A 680 -28.09 33.77 27.15
C VAL A 680 -27.39 32.58 27.79
N GLU A 681 -27.85 32.19 28.98
CA GLU A 681 -27.33 31.01 29.67
C GLU A 681 -28.01 29.72 29.20
N LYS A 682 -29.22 29.82 28.64
CA LYS A 682 -30.03 28.69 28.18
C LYS A 682 -30.76 29.00 26.89
N VAL A 683 -30.79 28.04 25.98
CA VAL A 683 -31.47 28.10 24.68
C VAL A 683 -32.55 27.04 24.65
N THR A 684 -33.76 27.42 24.21
CA THR A 684 -34.88 26.49 23.98
C THR A 684 -35.45 26.76 22.59
N GLY A 685 -35.42 25.74 21.72
CA GLY A 685 -35.92 25.85 20.34
C GLY A 685 -37.45 25.87 20.25
N PRO A 686 -38.03 26.36 19.14
CA PRO A 686 -37.33 26.68 17.90
C PRO A 686 -36.78 28.12 17.88
N VAL A 687 -35.46 28.27 17.77
CA VAL A 687 -34.78 29.58 17.75
C VAL A 687 -33.45 29.49 17.01
N ASP A 688 -33.05 30.58 16.36
CA ASP A 688 -31.71 30.72 15.81
C ASP A 688 -30.81 31.42 16.84
N VAL A 689 -29.66 30.80 17.11
CA VAL A 689 -28.72 31.25 18.13
C VAL A 689 -27.32 31.39 17.55
N GLY A 690 -26.60 32.45 17.92
CA GLY A 690 -25.18 32.59 17.66
C GLY A 690 -24.36 31.83 18.70
N VAL A 691 -23.45 30.98 18.24
CA VAL A 691 -22.55 30.18 19.09
C VAL A 691 -21.12 30.60 18.82
N GLY A 692 -20.45 31.15 19.83
CA GLY A 692 -19.04 31.55 19.77
C GLY A 692 -18.10 30.34 19.78
N LEU A 693 -17.13 30.34 18.87
CA LEU A 693 -16.13 29.29 18.68
C LEU A 693 -14.83 29.64 19.42
N PRO A 694 -14.12 28.66 20.01
CA PRO A 694 -12.79 28.88 20.56
C PRO A 694 -11.77 29.27 19.46
N GLU A 695 -10.70 29.96 19.87
CA GLU A 695 -9.62 30.35 18.96
C GLU A 695 -8.97 29.11 18.34
N GLY A 696 -8.82 29.10 17.01
CA GLY A 696 -8.28 27.97 16.26
C GLY A 696 -9.25 26.83 15.97
N ALA A 697 -10.50 26.89 16.45
CA ALA A 697 -11.51 25.88 16.12
C ALA A 697 -11.86 25.89 14.62
N VAL A 698 -12.04 24.70 14.05
CA VAL A 698 -12.52 24.55 12.67
C VAL A 698 -13.94 25.12 12.57
N MET A 699 -14.15 26.06 11.64
CA MET A 699 -15.42 26.75 11.43
C MET A 699 -16.48 25.79 10.85
N PRO A 700 -17.59 25.50 11.55
CA PRO A 700 -18.65 24.66 11.00
C PRO A 700 -19.38 25.35 9.84
N ASP A 701 -19.58 24.64 8.73
CA ASP A 701 -20.25 25.20 7.55
C ASP A 701 -21.79 25.01 7.62
N THR A 702 -22.49 25.66 6.70
CA THR A 702 -23.95 25.59 6.54
C THR A 702 -24.42 24.14 6.38
N GLY A 703 -25.47 23.77 7.11
CA GLY A 703 -26.07 22.44 7.07
C GLY A 703 -25.44 21.42 8.01
N TRP A 704 -24.31 21.72 8.65
CA TRP A 704 -23.73 20.84 9.67
C TRP A 704 -24.71 20.58 10.80
N ARG A 705 -24.79 19.36 11.30
CA ARG A 705 -25.68 19.01 12.40
C ARG A 705 -25.05 19.36 13.73
N VAL A 706 -25.88 19.75 14.69
CA VAL A 706 -25.43 20.14 16.03
C VAL A 706 -26.03 19.21 17.06
N TYR A 707 -25.16 18.65 17.90
CA TYR A 707 -25.52 17.79 19.02
C TYR A 707 -25.03 18.42 20.34
N ARG A 708 -25.75 18.17 21.42
CA ARG A 708 -25.41 18.60 22.78
C ARG A 708 -25.02 17.41 23.63
N LYS A 709 -23.90 17.51 24.34
CA LYS A 709 -23.56 16.68 25.50
C LYS A 709 -23.65 17.51 26.77
N ARG A 710 -24.45 17.04 27.72
CA ARG A 710 -24.54 17.68 29.05
C ARG A 710 -23.27 17.40 29.82
N ASN A 711 -22.54 18.46 30.16
CA ASN A 711 -21.44 18.33 31.11
C ASN A 711 -22.04 18.26 32.51
N VAL A 712 -21.97 17.08 33.11
CA VAL A 712 -22.26 16.93 34.53
C VAL A 712 -21.11 17.61 35.26
N ILE A 713 -21.33 18.85 35.69
CA ILE A 713 -20.39 19.55 36.57
C ILE A 713 -20.29 18.69 37.83
N ALA A 714 -19.14 18.06 38.03
CA ALA A 714 -18.83 17.23 39.19
C ALA A 714 -18.69 18.09 40.46
#